data_AF-A0A7C3N5Q8-F1
#
_entry.id   AF-A0A7C3N5Q8-F1
#
_cell.length_a   1.000
_cell.length_b   1.000
_cell.length_c   1.000
_cell.angle_alpha   90.00
_cell.angle_beta   90.00
_cell.angle_gamma   90.00
#
_symmetry.space_group_name_H-M   'P 1'
#
loop_
_entity.id
_entity.type
_entity.pdbx_description
1 polymer ?
#
loop_
_entity_poly.entity_id
_entity_poly.type
_entity_poly.pdbx_seq_one_letter_code
_entity_poly.pdbx_strand_id
1 'polypeptide(L)'
;MPFVLCEAVLSKSTQRGGRCMRSLFLAALSLLSPVVALAQVEVNEEGKPVAVQDSQWQRAKISTPFGVFDGWRTQTRTQNPHYLAFWFEPTRRAVEVSFVVKAPPKGQRGLTFGLSYGAPTHWANEAVRLALGGNGFVLQRDVGNWFTWRSRFSWLTVQPFTFEQWLKVRLVADPTIGAFRLWLNDKLTFDLLPFLSPVPQISCFFLFNGEGTGTAIEVGEPEVKIGTLPNAPKSLQVIPVGHDRLLLRWQSSETPKVRTYRIYRRHKLIAEVPADRTEWVDKDVRSGEAYSYFVTAVVETSATGGKGQGAGKENELQGEPNAESLPSWSDAAMPLPTRSPIVQKRPQVARYDVVVVGTTPAGIAAAISAARLGHKVALVERTTHIGGMMTGGLSATDRRYRQASGGLFAEFLRRVEGFYRQAYGENSPQHRACRDGYLFEPKVALQVFWHMLAETQNLDLYLRHELVGVLKNDNQIVAVLLHDKTRGTRWKMEGSVFIDATYEGDLAAMAGVPYRVGREGRHEFGEEYAGEVFWDSRTREITFGSPEGDKKVQAYNYRLTLTKRADNRSLIAAPPDYDPNRYAEIVERVREGVLWHPMEVVSLVKLPQQKFDANNTPGPFPSTDFIGANYDYPEADWHRREQIAREHRNYILGLLYFLQTDLRLPNEFRVAAQHWGLAADEFLDNENFPPQLYVREARRIIGEYIFTENDARSVFAGRRAPVHEDSIAVAEYPIDSHATTPRDPNKPYLHEGFFYLPQITVPSHVPYRVMVPTGRGTGDEGRGKAVDNLLVCGAVSATHIGFGTLRLEPVWMALGQAAGTAAHLALTFLPRPTTHTPRPVSVRTVPFDQLQRLLLKHGQVIAFFHDLPPAGTEEFEAVQFFAVRGFFDTYEVKANEPLDEGAAKKILHRFAELIRLPLPYAFGTAHKQPTQSDILRWLAALLKCSTDEIAQRIRIENFRPDATLTRGQVCVWLYRLWWLIR
;
A
#
# COMPACT_ATOMS: atom_id res chain seq x y z
N MET A 1 29.08 39.95 -27.02
CA MET A 1 28.32 40.65 -28.10
C MET A 1 27.56 39.62 -28.94
N PRO A 2 26.53 40.00 -29.72
CA PRO A 2 25.37 39.12 -29.95
C PRO A 2 25.09 38.72 -31.42
N PHE A 3 24.07 37.87 -31.57
CA PHE A 3 23.12 37.73 -32.71
C PHE A 3 23.47 36.89 -33.96
N VAL A 4 22.41 36.22 -34.46
CA VAL A 4 21.86 36.24 -35.86
C VAL A 4 21.89 34.97 -36.76
N LEU A 5 20.68 34.55 -37.20
CA LEU A 5 20.28 33.79 -38.42
C LEU A 5 20.72 32.31 -38.59
N CYS A 6 20.14 31.48 -39.47
CA CYS A 6 19.24 31.77 -40.63
C CYS A 6 18.00 30.83 -40.76
N GLU A 7 17.41 30.70 -41.96
CA GLU A 7 15.95 30.61 -42.16
C GLU A 7 15.39 29.68 -43.27
N ALA A 8 14.15 29.18 -43.06
CA ALA A 8 13.16 28.71 -44.06
C ALA A 8 11.74 28.64 -43.41
N VAL A 9 10.66 29.38 -43.76
CA VAL A 9 10.23 30.19 -44.93
C VAL A 9 9.81 29.31 -46.12
N LEU A 10 8.51 29.08 -46.41
CA LEU A 10 7.54 29.91 -47.19
C LEU A 10 6.11 29.28 -47.08
N SER A 11 4.94 29.90 -47.40
CA SER A 11 4.56 31.24 -47.91
C SER A 11 3.06 31.59 -47.74
N LYS A 12 2.73 32.88 -47.49
CA LYS A 12 1.64 33.77 -48.04
C LYS A 12 0.19 33.21 -48.18
N SER A 13 -0.90 33.97 -47.93
CA SER A 13 -1.22 35.40 -48.21
C SER A 13 -2.17 36.01 -47.14
N THR A 14 -1.94 37.20 -46.55
CA THR A 14 -2.38 38.59 -46.96
C THR A 14 -3.87 38.72 -47.32
N GLN A 15 -4.66 39.71 -46.85
CA GLN A 15 -4.43 41.08 -46.30
C GLN A 15 -5.75 41.52 -45.56
N ARG A 16 -5.96 42.50 -44.64
CA ARG A 16 -5.34 43.74 -44.05
C ARG A 16 -5.59 43.72 -42.51
N GLY A 17 -5.33 44.69 -41.61
CA GLY A 17 -4.84 46.11 -41.63
C GLY A 17 -5.97 47.15 -41.33
N GLY A 18 -5.92 48.05 -40.34
CA GLY A 18 -4.86 48.36 -39.33
C GLY A 18 -5.15 49.62 -38.45
N ARG A 19 -4.09 50.20 -37.85
CA ARG A 19 -4.01 51.32 -36.84
C ARG A 19 -4.28 50.89 -35.38
N CYS A 20 -3.30 50.89 -34.46
CA CYS A 20 -2.44 51.94 -33.86
C CYS A 20 -3.06 52.59 -32.61
N MET A 21 -2.61 52.29 -31.38
CA MET A 21 -1.31 52.65 -30.73
C MET A 21 -1.34 54.00 -29.98
N ARG A 22 -2.15 54.02 -28.92
CA ARG A 22 -2.06 54.84 -27.69
C ARG A 22 -2.65 53.94 -26.58
N SER A 23 -2.13 53.81 -25.36
CA SER A 23 -1.02 54.51 -24.69
C SER A 23 -0.21 53.50 -23.86
N LEU A 24 1.10 53.37 -24.14
CA LEU A 24 2.01 52.51 -23.35
C LEU A 24 3.11 53.39 -22.72
N PHE A 25 2.66 54.42 -21.98
CA PHE A 25 3.53 55.47 -21.42
C PHE A 25 2.94 56.08 -20.14
N LEU A 26 2.62 55.23 -19.16
CA LEU A 26 2.37 55.63 -17.76
C LEU A 26 2.49 54.40 -16.82
N ALA A 27 3.61 53.69 -16.93
CA ALA A 27 4.06 52.80 -15.88
C ALA A 27 4.76 53.61 -14.76
N ALA A 28 4.75 53.08 -13.54
CA ALA A 28 5.51 53.58 -12.39
C ALA A 28 5.16 54.99 -11.86
N LEU A 29 3.97 55.17 -11.25
CA LEU A 29 3.78 56.17 -10.18
C LEU A 29 2.53 55.94 -9.28
N SER A 30 2.33 54.71 -8.79
CA SER A 30 1.25 54.40 -7.82
C SER A 30 1.48 53.13 -6.97
N LEU A 31 2.71 52.94 -6.46
CA LEU A 31 2.92 52.11 -5.27
C LEU A 31 2.60 52.94 -4.02
N LEU A 32 1.40 52.78 -3.44
CA LEU A 32 1.03 53.05 -2.04
C LEU A 32 -0.47 52.69 -1.81
N SER A 33 -0.91 52.66 -0.55
CA SER A 33 -2.14 51.96 -0.11
C SER A 33 -3.43 52.83 -0.09
N PRO A 34 -4.52 52.40 0.59
CA PRO A 34 -5.72 51.85 -0.02
C PRO A 34 -6.85 52.88 -0.26
N VAL A 35 -7.79 52.56 -1.16
CA VAL A 35 -8.97 53.41 -1.45
C VAL A 35 -10.18 52.97 -0.61
N VAL A 36 -10.69 53.90 0.19
CA VAL A 36 -12.02 53.84 0.80
C VAL A 36 -13.07 54.34 -0.20
N ALA A 37 -14.26 53.73 -0.23
CA ALA A 37 -15.40 54.23 -0.98
C ALA A 37 -16.63 54.40 -0.07
N LEU A 38 -17.14 55.62 0.00
CA LEU A 38 -18.35 56.03 0.72
C LEU A 38 -19.26 56.73 -0.30
N ALA A 39 -20.58 56.56 -0.18
CA ALA A 39 -21.56 57.27 -1.00
C ALA A 39 -22.84 57.53 -0.19
N GLN A 40 -23.38 58.74 -0.33
CA GLN A 40 -24.68 59.15 0.23
C GLN A 40 -25.76 59.13 -0.86
N VAL A 41 -27.02 59.38 -0.48
CA VAL A 41 -28.18 59.48 -1.38
C VAL A 41 -28.83 60.85 -1.20
N GLU A 42 -29.21 61.49 -2.30
CA GLU A 42 -29.91 62.78 -2.28
C GLU A 42 -31.41 62.62 -1.97
N VAL A 43 -31.97 63.66 -1.36
CA VAL A 43 -33.41 63.81 -1.06
C VAL A 43 -33.88 65.19 -1.53
N ASN A 44 -35.17 65.33 -1.83
CA ASN A 44 -35.76 66.61 -2.20
C ASN A 44 -35.84 67.58 -1.01
N GLU A 45 -36.29 68.82 -1.25
CA GLU A 45 -36.44 69.87 -0.24
C GLU A 45 -37.47 69.54 0.87
N GLU A 46 -38.24 68.47 0.71
CA GLU A 46 -39.18 67.92 1.70
C GLU A 46 -38.59 66.74 2.50
N GLY A 47 -37.31 66.40 2.28
CA GLY A 47 -36.61 65.32 2.96
C GLY A 47 -36.91 63.90 2.46
N LYS A 48 -37.50 63.75 1.26
CA LYS A 48 -37.85 62.44 0.68
C LYS A 48 -36.95 62.06 -0.52
N PRO A 49 -36.62 60.77 -0.71
CA PRO A 49 -35.87 60.32 -1.88
C PRO A 49 -36.62 60.62 -3.18
N VAL A 50 -35.92 61.14 -4.19
CA VAL A 50 -36.49 61.41 -5.51
C VAL A 50 -36.65 60.09 -6.28
N ALA A 51 -37.87 59.77 -6.69
CA ALA A 51 -38.16 58.58 -7.47
C ALA A 51 -37.81 58.80 -8.96
N VAL A 52 -36.67 58.26 -9.41
CA VAL A 52 -36.27 58.28 -10.81
C VAL A 52 -37.00 57.19 -11.60
N GLN A 53 -37.76 57.59 -12.61
CA GLN A 53 -38.36 56.66 -13.58
C GLN A 53 -37.32 56.25 -14.64
N ASP A 54 -36.68 55.10 -14.46
CA ASP A 54 -36.59 54.10 -15.54
C ASP A 54 -36.11 52.72 -15.04
N SER A 55 -36.21 51.74 -15.95
CA SER A 55 -36.03 50.28 -15.86
C SER A 55 -34.70 49.73 -15.29
N GLN A 56 -34.30 50.11 -14.08
CA GLN A 56 -33.19 49.49 -13.34
C GLN A 56 -33.62 48.66 -12.12
N TRP A 57 -32.88 47.58 -11.86
CA TRP A 57 -33.05 46.68 -10.72
C TRP A 57 -32.58 47.35 -9.42
N GLN A 58 -33.33 47.18 -8.32
CA GLN A 58 -32.91 47.59 -6.97
C GLN A 58 -32.83 46.39 -6.01
N ARG A 59 -32.05 46.54 -4.93
CA ARG A 59 -31.70 45.53 -3.91
C ARG A 59 -31.93 46.09 -2.51
N ALA A 60 -32.13 45.22 -1.51
CA ALA A 60 -32.07 45.56 -0.09
C ALA A 60 -30.84 44.92 0.60
N LYS A 61 -30.60 45.25 1.89
CA LYS A 61 -29.46 44.76 2.70
C LYS A 61 -29.70 44.87 4.22
N ILE A 62 -29.47 43.80 5.01
CA ILE A 62 -29.04 43.83 6.45
C ILE A 62 -28.13 42.61 6.74
N SER A 63 -27.21 42.71 7.71
CA SER A 63 -25.93 41.97 7.74
C SER A 63 -25.71 40.89 8.81
N THR A 64 -24.64 40.09 8.62
CA THR A 64 -24.00 39.21 9.63
C THR A 64 -22.64 39.84 10.07
N PRO A 65 -21.73 39.16 10.81
CA PRO A 65 -20.37 39.68 11.06
C PRO A 65 -19.56 40.08 9.81
N PHE A 66 -20.00 39.68 8.61
CA PHE A 66 -19.65 40.35 7.34
C PHE A 66 -20.82 40.53 6.37
N GLY A 67 -21.83 39.65 6.43
CA GLY A 67 -22.63 39.29 5.26
C GLY A 67 -23.85 40.17 4.98
N VAL A 68 -24.70 39.65 4.09
CA VAL A 68 -26.14 39.89 3.85
C VAL A 68 -26.56 38.66 3.01
N PHE A 69 -27.77 38.12 3.16
CA PHE A 69 -28.35 37.28 2.10
C PHE A 69 -29.78 37.73 1.79
N ASP A 70 -30.09 37.78 0.50
CA ASP A 70 -31.32 38.35 -0.08
C ASP A 70 -31.83 37.38 -1.16
N GLY A 71 -33.16 37.26 -1.30
CA GLY A 71 -33.79 36.19 -2.10
C GLY A 71 -33.70 36.39 -3.63
N TRP A 72 -33.78 35.31 -4.41
CA TRP A 72 -33.68 35.36 -5.87
C TRP A 72 -35.00 35.11 -6.59
N ARG A 73 -35.39 36.06 -7.45
CA ARG A 73 -36.16 35.78 -8.68
C ARG A 73 -35.30 36.20 -9.87
N THR A 74 -35.27 35.39 -10.92
CA THR A 74 -34.51 35.68 -12.15
C THR A 74 -35.37 35.46 -13.39
N GLN A 75 -35.46 36.48 -14.26
CA GLN A 75 -35.95 36.36 -15.62
C GLN A 75 -34.87 36.91 -16.55
N THR A 76 -34.38 36.09 -17.49
CA THR A 76 -33.23 36.43 -18.35
C THR A 76 -33.48 36.06 -19.81
N ARG A 77 -33.23 37.00 -20.73
CA ARG A 77 -33.30 36.80 -22.18
C ARG A 77 -31.97 36.26 -22.74
N THR A 78 -31.76 34.95 -22.69
CA THR A 78 -30.63 34.27 -23.36
C THR A 78 -31.03 32.87 -23.85
N GLN A 79 -30.57 32.47 -25.03
CA GLN A 79 -30.92 31.18 -25.68
C GLN A 79 -30.02 30.01 -25.24
N ASN A 80 -29.76 29.87 -23.93
CA ASN A 80 -28.97 28.76 -23.37
C ASN A 80 -29.43 28.46 -21.92
N PRO A 81 -29.07 27.30 -21.33
CA PRO A 81 -29.83 26.71 -20.21
C PRO A 81 -30.06 27.61 -19.00
N HIS A 82 -31.26 27.49 -18.43
CA HIS A 82 -31.64 28.18 -17.19
C HIS A 82 -31.09 27.42 -15.98
N TYR A 83 -30.34 28.11 -15.11
CA TYR A 83 -29.75 27.54 -13.89
C TYR A 83 -30.35 28.19 -12.63
N LEU A 84 -30.40 27.43 -11.54
CA LEU A 84 -30.86 27.89 -10.23
C LEU A 84 -29.98 27.28 -9.14
N ALA A 85 -28.82 27.90 -8.90
CA ALA A 85 -27.79 27.37 -8.00
C ALA A 85 -27.96 27.89 -6.57
N PHE A 86 -27.83 27.00 -5.59
CA PHE A 86 -27.78 27.34 -4.17
C PHE A 86 -26.34 27.21 -3.64
N TRP A 87 -26.03 27.94 -2.58
CA TRP A 87 -24.69 28.03 -2.00
C TRP A 87 -24.77 27.85 -0.49
N PHE A 88 -24.05 26.86 0.05
CA PHE A 88 -24.02 26.53 1.46
C PHE A 88 -22.61 26.11 1.87
N GLU A 89 -22.12 26.61 3.00
CA GLU A 89 -20.88 26.12 3.62
C GLU A 89 -21.22 25.12 4.76
N PRO A 90 -20.82 23.85 4.65
CA PRO A 90 -21.02 22.89 5.73
C PRO A 90 -20.02 23.12 6.88
N THR A 91 -20.42 23.94 7.84
CA THR A 91 -19.84 23.94 9.18
C THR A 91 -20.19 22.62 9.92
N ARG A 92 -19.82 22.46 11.21
CA ARG A 92 -20.11 21.25 12.03
C ARG A 92 -21.61 21.06 12.39
N ARG A 93 -22.52 21.31 11.45
CA ARG A 93 -23.97 21.36 11.64
C ARG A 93 -24.64 20.53 10.54
N ALA A 94 -25.70 19.81 10.90
CA ALA A 94 -26.53 19.15 9.91
C ALA A 94 -27.30 20.23 9.14
N VAL A 95 -27.15 20.26 7.81
CA VAL A 95 -27.88 21.16 6.92
C VAL A 95 -28.94 20.34 6.20
N GLU A 96 -30.21 20.65 6.44
CA GLU A 96 -31.36 20.17 5.69
C GLU A 96 -31.82 21.29 4.73
N VAL A 97 -31.91 20.96 3.44
CA VAL A 97 -32.44 21.85 2.38
C VAL A 97 -33.63 21.15 1.76
N SER A 98 -34.82 21.73 1.91
CA SER A 98 -36.10 21.20 1.42
C SER A 98 -36.75 22.19 0.47
N PHE A 99 -37.04 21.80 -0.77
CA PHE A 99 -37.71 22.64 -1.76
C PHE A 99 -38.71 21.83 -2.59
N VAL A 100 -39.62 22.49 -3.31
CA VAL A 100 -40.68 21.82 -4.07
C VAL A 100 -40.63 22.26 -5.53
N VAL A 101 -40.63 21.31 -6.47
CA VAL A 101 -40.60 21.57 -7.92
C VAL A 101 -41.79 20.93 -8.60
N LYS A 102 -42.46 21.64 -9.50
CA LYS A 102 -43.53 21.07 -10.32
C LYS A 102 -42.97 20.29 -11.51
N ALA A 103 -43.37 19.04 -11.68
CA ALA A 103 -42.94 18.21 -12.81
C ALA A 103 -43.45 18.79 -14.16
N PRO A 104 -42.66 18.77 -15.25
CA PRO A 104 -43.06 19.35 -16.52
C PRO A 104 -44.24 18.59 -17.18
N PRO A 105 -44.98 19.22 -18.12
CA PRO A 105 -46.09 18.58 -18.83
C PRO A 105 -45.67 17.37 -19.67
N LYS A 106 -46.62 16.45 -19.88
CA LYS A 106 -46.43 15.19 -20.60
C LYS A 106 -46.00 15.43 -22.06
N GLY A 107 -44.72 15.22 -22.34
CA GLY A 107 -44.12 15.33 -23.68
C GLY A 107 -42.73 15.96 -23.68
N GLN A 108 -42.40 16.78 -22.67
CA GLN A 108 -41.07 17.38 -22.54
C GLN A 108 -40.06 16.37 -21.97
N ARG A 109 -38.87 16.26 -22.56
CA ARG A 109 -37.82 15.32 -22.14
C ARG A 109 -36.81 15.97 -21.20
N GLY A 110 -37.02 15.72 -19.91
CA GLY A 110 -35.98 15.84 -18.88
C GLY A 110 -36.06 17.10 -18.03
N LEU A 111 -36.27 16.90 -16.73
CA LEU A 111 -35.82 17.79 -15.67
C LEU A 111 -34.55 17.16 -15.11
N THR A 112 -33.38 17.58 -15.59
CA THR A 112 -32.11 17.15 -14.99
C THR A 112 -31.90 17.88 -13.67
N PHE A 113 -31.64 17.11 -12.62
CA PHE A 113 -30.94 17.59 -11.42
C PHE A 113 -29.48 17.16 -11.54
N GLY A 114 -28.56 17.96 -11.02
CA GLY A 114 -27.15 17.62 -10.92
C GLY A 114 -26.52 18.29 -9.70
N LEU A 115 -25.67 17.56 -9.00
CA LEU A 115 -24.84 18.03 -7.89
C LEU A 115 -23.38 18.04 -8.36
N SER A 116 -22.59 19.03 -7.93
CA SER A 116 -21.20 19.24 -8.35
C SER A 116 -20.35 19.65 -7.14
N TYR A 117 -19.16 19.05 -6.99
CA TYR A 117 -18.30 19.25 -5.82
C TYR A 117 -16.92 19.77 -6.24
N GLY A 118 -16.73 21.09 -6.31
CA GLY A 118 -15.45 21.70 -6.63
C GLY A 118 -15.55 23.14 -7.15
N ALA A 119 -14.42 23.84 -7.21
CA ALA A 119 -14.32 25.16 -7.80
C ALA A 119 -14.55 25.13 -9.33
N PRO A 120 -15.12 26.19 -9.94
CA PRO A 120 -15.62 26.15 -11.32
C PRO A 120 -14.55 26.10 -12.43
N THR A 121 -13.26 25.94 -12.11
CA THR A 121 -12.14 26.02 -13.06
C THR A 121 -11.60 24.69 -13.58
N HIS A 122 -11.89 23.55 -12.93
CA HIS A 122 -11.47 22.22 -13.42
C HIS A 122 -12.56 21.16 -13.19
N TRP A 123 -13.15 20.63 -14.28
CA TRP A 123 -14.39 19.86 -14.24
C TRP A 123 -14.20 18.33 -14.23
N ALA A 124 -13.72 17.79 -13.10
CA ALA A 124 -13.72 16.35 -12.82
C ALA A 124 -14.83 16.00 -11.81
N ASN A 125 -16.07 15.88 -12.29
CA ASN A 125 -17.26 15.70 -11.46
C ASN A 125 -17.80 14.26 -11.49
N GLU A 126 -18.11 13.69 -10.31
CA GLU A 126 -19.21 12.74 -10.22
C GLU A 126 -20.54 13.52 -10.25
N ALA A 127 -21.41 13.21 -11.22
CA ALA A 127 -22.68 13.87 -11.41
C ALA A 127 -23.82 12.85 -11.34
N VAL A 128 -24.60 12.90 -10.26
CA VAL A 128 -25.85 12.14 -10.16
C VAL A 128 -26.95 12.91 -10.91
N ARG A 129 -27.44 12.33 -11.99
CA ARG A 129 -28.56 12.85 -12.79
C ARG A 129 -29.86 12.16 -12.41
N LEU A 130 -30.93 12.94 -12.24
CA LEU A 130 -32.28 12.47 -12.55
C LEU A 130 -32.60 12.78 -14.01
N ALA A 131 -33.39 11.92 -14.66
CA ALA A 131 -33.94 12.14 -16.00
C ALA A 131 -35.37 11.60 -16.08
N LEU A 132 -36.19 12.14 -16.99
CA LEU A 132 -37.54 11.64 -17.27
C LEU A 132 -37.50 10.59 -18.37
N GLY A 133 -37.71 9.32 -17.99
CA GLY A 133 -38.02 8.22 -18.91
C GLY A 133 -39.52 8.14 -19.18
N GLY A 134 -39.93 7.33 -20.16
CA GLY A 134 -41.33 7.26 -20.61
C GLY A 134 -42.35 6.86 -19.52
N ASN A 135 -41.90 6.20 -18.45
CA ASN A 135 -42.74 5.69 -17.36
C ASN A 135 -42.43 6.33 -15.98
N GLY A 136 -41.59 7.37 -15.90
CA GLY A 136 -41.24 8.03 -14.64
C GLY A 136 -39.82 8.59 -14.57
N PHE A 137 -39.37 8.96 -13.37
CA PHE A 137 -38.00 9.43 -13.14
C PHE A 137 -37.01 8.26 -13.02
N VAL A 138 -35.88 8.40 -13.72
CA VAL A 138 -34.78 7.43 -13.79
C VAL A 138 -33.52 8.10 -13.26
N LEU A 139 -32.81 7.43 -12.36
CA LEU A 139 -31.52 7.88 -11.85
C LEU A 139 -30.39 7.34 -12.74
N GLN A 140 -29.45 8.21 -13.11
CA GLN A 140 -28.23 7.90 -13.85
C GLN A 140 -27.04 8.50 -13.09
N ARG A 141 -26.09 7.67 -12.66
CA ARG A 141 -24.82 8.12 -12.06
C ARG A 141 -23.74 8.21 -13.15
N ASP A 142 -23.28 9.42 -13.43
CA ASP A 142 -22.11 9.64 -14.28
C ASP A 142 -20.85 9.87 -13.43
N VAL A 143 -19.77 9.18 -13.78
CA VAL A 143 -18.42 9.45 -13.25
C VAL A 143 -17.63 10.14 -14.38
N GLY A 144 -17.36 11.44 -14.22
CA GLY A 144 -16.85 12.27 -15.29
C GLY A 144 -15.34 12.22 -15.48
N ASN A 145 -14.91 11.69 -16.63
CA ASN A 145 -13.73 12.14 -17.35
C ASN A 145 -14.15 12.37 -18.82
N TRP A 146 -14.30 13.63 -19.22
CA TRP A 146 -14.64 14.02 -20.59
C TRP A 146 -13.34 14.26 -21.39
N PHE A 147 -13.17 13.82 -22.65
CA PHE A 147 -14.08 13.15 -23.60
C PHE A 147 -13.45 11.87 -24.16
N THR A 148 -14.14 10.71 -24.08
CA THR A 148 -14.37 9.77 -25.20
C THR A 148 -15.24 8.58 -24.77
N TRP A 149 -15.75 7.79 -25.74
CA TRP A 149 -16.74 6.72 -25.52
C TRP A 149 -16.24 5.54 -24.68
N ARG A 150 -16.89 5.28 -23.53
CA ARG A 150 -17.45 3.96 -23.08
C ARG A 150 -17.89 3.97 -21.59
N SER A 151 -18.90 4.77 -21.25
CA SER A 151 -19.52 4.70 -19.91
C SER A 151 -20.42 3.46 -19.79
N ARG A 152 -20.30 2.70 -18.68
CA ARG A 152 -21.32 1.72 -18.29
C ARG A 152 -22.40 2.42 -17.48
N PHE A 153 -23.60 2.53 -18.01
CA PHE A 153 -24.74 3.09 -17.28
C PHE A 153 -25.39 2.04 -16.38
N SER A 154 -25.63 2.41 -15.12
CA SER A 154 -26.51 1.66 -14.21
C SER A 154 -27.77 2.48 -14.00
N TRP A 155 -28.89 1.98 -14.51
CA TRP A 155 -30.20 2.64 -14.41
C TRP A 155 -30.89 2.21 -13.12
N LEU A 156 -31.35 3.17 -12.32
CA LEU A 156 -32.24 2.89 -11.19
C LEU A 156 -33.58 3.61 -11.40
N THR A 157 -34.65 2.83 -11.50
CA THR A 157 -36.01 3.35 -11.66
C THR A 157 -36.54 3.80 -10.29
N VAL A 158 -36.83 5.09 -10.13
CA VAL A 158 -37.56 5.59 -8.96
C VAL A 158 -39.07 5.31 -9.17
N GLN A 159 -39.87 5.26 -8.11
CA GLN A 159 -41.30 4.93 -8.21
C GLN A 159 -42.05 5.81 -9.24
N PRO A 160 -43.11 5.28 -9.88
CA PRO A 160 -43.87 6.04 -10.88
C PRO A 160 -44.55 7.26 -10.23
N PHE A 161 -44.34 8.43 -10.84
CA PHE A 161 -44.97 9.70 -10.48
C PHE A 161 -45.82 10.21 -11.65
N THR A 162 -46.82 11.04 -11.38
CA THR A 162 -47.63 11.68 -12.43
C THR A 162 -47.00 12.98 -12.92
N PHE A 163 -47.23 13.31 -14.20
CA PHE A 163 -46.87 14.62 -14.76
C PHE A 163 -47.63 15.75 -14.04
N GLU A 164 -47.05 16.95 -14.01
CA GLU A 164 -47.57 18.14 -13.30
C GLU A 164 -47.71 18.02 -11.77
N GLN A 165 -47.30 16.89 -11.17
CA GLN A 165 -47.22 16.71 -9.72
C GLN A 165 -46.09 17.57 -9.12
N TRP A 166 -46.33 18.11 -7.91
CA TRP A 166 -45.29 18.74 -7.09
C TRP A 166 -44.41 17.69 -6.41
N LEU A 167 -43.10 17.87 -6.51
CA LEU A 167 -42.05 16.99 -5.97
C LEU A 167 -41.30 17.73 -4.85
N LYS A 168 -41.47 17.27 -3.60
CA LYS A 168 -40.71 17.73 -2.44
C LYS A 168 -39.33 17.05 -2.45
N VAL A 169 -38.29 17.80 -2.78
CA VAL A 169 -36.90 17.37 -2.74
C VAL A 169 -36.31 17.80 -1.40
N ARG A 170 -35.72 16.86 -0.65
CA ARG A 170 -35.00 17.15 0.59
C ARG A 170 -33.60 16.54 0.57
N LEU A 171 -32.59 17.37 0.81
CA LEU A 171 -31.19 16.98 0.99
C LEU A 171 -30.79 17.20 2.45
N VAL A 172 -30.21 16.20 3.10
CA VAL A 172 -29.74 16.27 4.50
C VAL A 172 -28.28 15.89 4.58
N ALA A 173 -27.42 16.79 5.07
CA ALA A 173 -26.05 16.44 5.42
C ALA A 173 -26.03 15.56 6.69
N ASP A 174 -25.61 14.30 6.57
CA ASP A 174 -25.35 13.42 7.71
C ASP A 174 -23.84 13.35 8.00
N PRO A 175 -23.34 14.13 8.98
CA PRO A 175 -21.93 14.12 9.37
C PRO A 175 -21.49 12.85 10.13
N THR A 176 -22.39 11.94 10.50
CA THR A 176 -22.04 10.69 11.21
C THR A 176 -21.51 9.62 10.26
N ILE A 177 -22.06 9.57 9.04
CA ILE A 177 -21.53 8.77 7.92
C ILE A 177 -20.71 9.60 6.93
N GLY A 178 -20.72 10.93 7.07
CA GLY A 178 -20.00 11.87 6.22
C GLY A 178 -20.56 11.96 4.81
N ALA A 179 -21.89 11.97 4.64
CA ALA A 179 -22.56 11.91 3.33
C ALA A 179 -23.82 12.80 3.27
N PHE A 180 -24.35 13.09 2.09
CA PHE A 180 -25.66 13.76 1.94
C PHE A 180 -26.76 12.75 1.60
N ARG A 181 -27.81 12.65 2.43
CA ARG A 181 -28.99 11.84 2.15
C ARG A 181 -29.99 12.60 1.26
N LEU A 182 -30.34 12.04 0.12
CA LEU A 182 -31.38 12.56 -0.78
C LEU A 182 -32.72 11.87 -0.51
N TRP A 183 -33.76 12.67 -0.28
CA TRP A 183 -35.15 12.27 -0.08
C TRP A 183 -36.04 12.90 -1.16
N LEU A 184 -37.02 12.15 -1.65
CA LEU A 184 -38.02 12.59 -2.62
C LEU A 184 -39.42 12.24 -2.08
N ASN A 185 -40.30 13.23 -1.96
CA ASN A 185 -41.63 13.09 -1.34
C ASN A 185 -41.57 12.34 0.01
N ASP A 186 -40.63 12.77 0.87
CA ASP A 186 -40.34 12.20 2.20
C ASP A 186 -39.94 10.71 2.23
N LYS A 187 -39.58 10.12 1.07
CA LYS A 187 -38.94 8.80 0.98
C LYS A 187 -37.43 8.92 0.76
N LEU A 188 -36.62 8.24 1.57
CA LEU A 188 -35.16 8.16 1.35
C LEU A 188 -34.88 7.48 0.01
N THR A 189 -34.00 8.08 -0.79
CA THR A 189 -33.70 7.65 -2.16
C THR A 189 -32.24 7.19 -2.29
N PHE A 190 -31.25 7.93 -1.76
CA PHE A 190 -29.84 7.54 -1.82
C PHE A 190 -28.94 8.31 -0.82
N ASP A 191 -27.78 7.73 -0.47
CA ASP A 191 -26.73 8.36 0.35
C ASP A 191 -25.51 8.74 -0.52
N LEU A 192 -25.24 10.05 -0.65
CA LEU A 192 -24.21 10.62 -1.51
C LEU A 192 -22.86 10.72 -0.77
N LEU A 193 -21.99 9.73 -1.01
CA LEU A 193 -20.63 9.66 -0.46
C LEU A 193 -19.69 10.69 -1.14
N PRO A 194 -18.99 11.57 -0.39
CA PRO A 194 -18.06 12.54 -0.94
C PRO A 194 -16.61 12.01 -1.00
N PHE A 195 -15.81 12.58 -1.90
CA PHE A 195 -14.36 12.34 -1.97
C PHE A 195 -13.62 13.64 -2.32
N LEU A 196 -12.55 13.95 -1.56
CA LEU A 196 -11.48 14.92 -1.86
C LEU A 196 -11.85 16.27 -2.52
N SER A 197 -12.37 17.24 -1.74
CA SER A 197 -12.20 18.68 -2.05
C SER A 197 -12.41 19.54 -0.78
N PRO A 198 -11.79 20.75 -0.65
CA PRO A 198 -11.82 21.51 0.62
C PRO A 198 -13.16 22.15 1.00
N VAL A 199 -14.04 22.45 0.03
CA VAL A 199 -15.34 23.11 0.27
C VAL A 199 -16.44 22.40 -0.53
N PRO A 200 -17.36 21.66 0.12
CA PRO A 200 -18.55 21.15 -0.54
C PRO A 200 -19.50 22.31 -0.88
N GLN A 201 -19.97 22.35 -2.13
CA GLN A 201 -20.97 23.30 -2.64
C GLN A 201 -22.18 22.50 -3.14
N ILE A 202 -23.40 23.04 -3.05
CA ILE A 202 -24.63 22.36 -3.49
C ILE A 202 -25.23 23.11 -4.68
N SER A 203 -24.41 23.28 -5.72
CA SER A 203 -24.86 23.86 -6.99
C SER A 203 -25.86 22.91 -7.66
N CYS A 204 -27.10 23.36 -7.83
CA CYS A 204 -28.13 22.69 -8.60
C CYS A 204 -28.18 23.28 -10.01
N PHE A 205 -28.28 22.41 -11.02
CA PHE A 205 -28.33 22.79 -12.43
C PHE A 205 -29.50 22.10 -13.11
N PHE A 206 -30.28 22.85 -13.89
CA PHE A 206 -31.29 22.30 -14.80
C PHE A 206 -30.72 22.27 -16.22
N LEU A 207 -31.06 21.25 -16.99
CA LEU A 207 -30.60 21.09 -18.37
C LEU A 207 -31.76 20.55 -19.22
N PHE A 208 -32.13 21.30 -20.24
CA PHE A 208 -33.38 21.13 -20.99
C PHE A 208 -33.06 20.61 -22.40
N ASN A 209 -33.38 19.34 -22.67
CA ASN A 209 -33.05 18.67 -23.93
C ASN A 209 -34.32 18.36 -24.74
N GLY A 210 -34.95 19.41 -25.29
CA GLY A 210 -36.08 19.28 -26.20
C GLY A 210 -36.53 20.61 -26.80
N GLU A 211 -37.04 20.55 -28.03
CA GLU A 211 -37.63 21.67 -28.77
C GLU A 211 -39.00 22.03 -28.20
N GLY A 212 -39.02 22.67 -27.02
CA GLY A 212 -40.22 23.06 -26.29
C GLY A 212 -40.37 24.58 -26.14
N THR A 213 -41.60 25.09 -26.27
CA THR A 213 -41.92 26.53 -26.21
C THR A 213 -41.92 27.09 -24.78
N GLY A 214 -40.74 27.19 -24.18
CA GLY A 214 -40.41 28.20 -23.15
C GLY A 214 -41.31 28.25 -21.91
N THR A 215 -41.86 27.13 -21.46
CA THR A 215 -42.71 27.08 -20.26
C THR A 215 -41.87 27.25 -18.99
N ALA A 216 -42.24 28.20 -18.12
CA ALA A 216 -41.54 28.42 -16.86
C ALA A 216 -41.78 27.26 -15.88
N ILE A 217 -40.73 26.82 -15.18
CA ILE A 217 -40.82 25.80 -14.12
C ILE A 217 -41.11 26.51 -12.80
N GLU A 218 -42.18 26.09 -12.12
CA GLU A 218 -42.53 26.58 -10.79
C GLU A 218 -41.69 25.85 -9.73
N VAL A 219 -40.91 26.62 -8.95
CA VAL A 219 -40.11 26.15 -7.82
C VAL A 219 -40.54 26.93 -6.58
N GLY A 220 -40.99 26.23 -5.54
CA GLY A 220 -41.28 26.81 -4.22
C GLY A 220 -40.00 27.16 -3.46
N GLU A 221 -40.08 28.15 -2.58
CA GLU A 221 -38.93 28.64 -1.81
C GLU A 221 -38.26 27.51 -0.99
N PRO A 222 -36.92 27.48 -0.93
CA PRO A 222 -36.19 26.45 -0.18
C PRO A 222 -36.25 26.73 1.33
N GLU A 223 -36.85 25.81 2.07
CA GLU A 223 -36.76 25.77 3.53
C GLU A 223 -35.39 25.19 3.93
N VAL A 224 -34.60 25.96 4.67
CA VAL A 224 -33.25 25.58 5.11
C VAL A 224 -33.20 25.47 6.63
N LYS A 225 -32.84 24.30 7.16
CA LYS A 225 -32.73 24.01 8.59
C LYS A 225 -31.31 23.62 8.94
N ILE A 226 -30.75 24.26 10.00
CA ILE A 226 -29.34 24.12 10.40
C ILE A 226 -29.27 23.67 11.86
N GLY A 227 -29.05 22.36 12.08
CA GLY A 227 -29.02 21.73 13.40
C GLY A 227 -27.61 21.56 13.99
N THR A 228 -27.47 21.74 15.30
CA THR A 228 -26.20 21.49 16.02
C THR A 228 -26.11 20.04 16.53
N LEU A 229 -24.94 19.42 16.35
CA LEU A 229 -24.61 18.14 17.02
C LEU A 229 -24.28 18.36 18.51
N PRO A 230 -24.51 17.37 19.38
CA PRO A 230 -24.00 17.39 20.74
C PRO A 230 -22.48 17.33 20.82
N ASN A 231 -21.91 18.10 21.73
CA ASN A 231 -20.53 17.89 22.18
C ASN A 231 -20.44 16.58 23.00
N ALA A 232 -19.33 15.85 22.86
CA ALA A 232 -19.07 14.66 23.67
C ALA A 232 -19.00 15.01 25.18
N PRO A 233 -19.42 14.11 26.08
CA PRO A 233 -19.30 14.32 27.52
C PRO A 233 -17.84 14.55 27.92
N LYS A 234 -17.59 15.55 28.77
CA LYS A 234 -16.23 15.90 29.22
C LYS A 234 -15.83 15.04 30.43
N SER A 235 -14.52 14.90 30.64
CA SER A 235 -13.90 14.33 31.84
C SER A 235 -14.51 13.01 32.37
N LEU A 236 -14.58 11.97 31.53
CA LEU A 236 -14.95 10.63 31.98
C LEU A 236 -13.86 10.06 32.90
N GLN A 237 -14.22 9.83 34.16
CA GLN A 237 -13.43 9.17 35.19
C GLN A 237 -13.99 7.78 35.47
N VAL A 238 -13.11 6.83 35.80
CA VAL A 238 -13.46 5.48 36.24
C VAL A 238 -12.80 5.25 37.60
N ILE A 239 -13.61 4.98 38.62
CA ILE A 239 -13.21 4.91 40.03
C ILE A 239 -13.56 3.52 40.57
N PRO A 240 -12.59 2.71 41.05
CA PRO A 240 -12.89 1.46 41.74
C PRO A 240 -13.66 1.71 43.03
N VAL A 241 -14.84 1.07 43.18
CA VAL A 241 -15.70 1.19 44.37
C VAL A 241 -16.05 -0.18 44.98
N GLY A 242 -15.46 -1.25 44.46
CA GLY A 242 -15.55 -2.62 44.97
C GLY A 242 -14.60 -3.54 44.22
N HIS A 243 -14.48 -4.80 44.65
CA HIS A 243 -13.75 -5.84 43.90
C HIS A 243 -14.54 -6.35 42.67
N ASP A 244 -15.83 -6.01 42.62
CA ASP A 244 -16.85 -6.35 41.63
C ASP A 244 -17.46 -5.10 40.95
N ARG A 245 -16.95 -3.88 41.23
CA ARG A 245 -17.61 -2.61 40.86
C ARG A 245 -16.68 -1.47 40.45
N LEU A 246 -17.05 -0.80 39.35
CA LEU A 246 -16.45 0.45 38.88
C LEU A 246 -17.52 1.56 38.78
N LEU A 247 -17.29 2.69 39.43
CA LEU A 247 -18.07 3.92 39.26
C LEU A 247 -17.53 4.71 38.07
N LEU A 248 -18.38 4.99 37.09
CA LEU A 248 -18.12 5.93 36.02
C LEU A 248 -18.75 7.29 36.36
N ARG A 249 -17.98 8.37 36.21
CA ARG A 249 -18.39 9.76 36.44
C ARG A 249 -17.95 10.62 35.26
N TRP A 250 -18.80 11.52 34.77
CA TRP A 250 -18.47 12.46 33.69
C TRP A 250 -19.01 13.88 34.01
N GLN A 251 -18.71 14.84 33.14
CA GLN A 251 -19.35 16.17 33.14
C GLN A 251 -20.41 16.23 32.04
N SER A 252 -21.50 16.95 32.32
CA SER A 252 -22.64 17.08 31.41
C SER A 252 -22.29 17.88 30.15
N SER A 253 -22.83 17.51 29.00
CA SER A 253 -22.63 18.26 27.74
C SER A 253 -23.42 19.57 27.75
N GLU A 254 -22.72 20.70 27.57
CA GLU A 254 -23.29 22.05 27.65
C GLU A 254 -24.41 22.34 26.63
N THR A 255 -24.35 21.74 25.43
CA THR A 255 -25.35 21.89 24.35
C THR A 255 -25.30 20.73 23.34
N PRO A 256 -26.42 20.42 22.63
CA PRO A 256 -27.82 20.76 22.95
C PRO A 256 -28.35 20.03 24.20
N LYS A 257 -29.65 20.21 24.52
CA LYS A 257 -30.31 19.47 25.63
C LYS A 257 -30.18 17.96 25.45
N VAL A 258 -29.39 17.35 26.32
CA VAL A 258 -29.30 15.88 26.46
C VAL A 258 -30.61 15.36 27.04
N ARG A 259 -31.05 14.19 26.56
CA ARG A 259 -32.19 13.40 27.05
C ARG A 259 -31.70 12.18 27.83
N THR A 260 -30.68 11.49 27.32
CA THR A 260 -30.03 10.33 27.96
C THR A 260 -28.53 10.29 27.66
N TYR A 261 -27.77 9.65 28.55
CA TYR A 261 -26.39 9.23 28.32
C TYR A 261 -26.32 7.72 28.11
N ARG A 262 -25.61 7.27 27.08
CA ARG A 262 -25.38 5.85 26.78
C ARG A 262 -23.97 5.44 27.18
N ILE A 263 -23.85 4.31 27.87
CA ILE A 263 -22.61 3.82 28.48
C ILE A 263 -22.23 2.51 27.80
N TYR A 264 -21.00 2.47 27.29
CA TYR A 264 -20.46 1.36 26.52
C TYR A 264 -19.26 0.75 27.23
N ARG A 265 -19.12 -0.58 27.15
CA ARG A 265 -17.98 -1.34 27.65
C ARG A 265 -17.49 -2.30 26.58
N ARG A 266 -16.20 -2.22 26.21
CA ARG A 266 -15.63 -2.92 25.03
C ARG A 266 -16.57 -2.75 23.80
N HIS A 267 -16.96 -1.52 23.51
CA HIS A 267 -17.88 -1.09 22.41
C HIS A 267 -19.33 -1.61 22.47
N LYS A 268 -19.69 -2.52 23.39
CA LYS A 268 -21.07 -2.95 23.61
C LYS A 268 -21.81 -1.97 24.52
N LEU A 269 -23.03 -1.57 24.15
CA LEU A 269 -23.93 -0.79 25.02
C LEU A 269 -24.29 -1.65 26.25
N ILE A 270 -24.05 -1.12 27.46
CA ILE A 270 -24.36 -1.81 28.73
C ILE A 270 -25.39 -1.06 29.58
N ALA A 271 -25.54 0.26 29.42
CA ALA A 271 -26.58 1.03 30.09
C ALA A 271 -26.98 2.29 29.31
N GLU A 272 -28.19 2.77 29.55
CA GLU A 272 -28.64 4.12 29.18
C GLU A 272 -29.25 4.77 30.43
N VAL A 273 -28.80 5.98 30.78
CA VAL A 273 -29.22 6.72 31.98
C VAL A 273 -29.82 8.09 31.57
N PRO A 274 -30.72 8.70 32.37
CA PRO A 274 -31.29 10.00 32.02
C PRO A 274 -30.25 11.13 32.12
N ALA A 275 -30.52 12.26 31.44
CA ALA A 275 -29.58 13.38 31.32
C ALA A 275 -29.25 14.12 32.62
N ASP A 276 -30.01 13.92 33.70
CA ASP A 276 -29.72 14.44 35.04
C ASP A 276 -28.63 13.63 35.76
N ARG A 277 -28.30 12.42 35.26
CA ARG A 277 -27.23 11.57 35.79
C ARG A 277 -25.95 11.71 34.98
N THR A 278 -24.91 12.18 35.64
CA THR A 278 -23.53 12.13 35.14
C THR A 278 -22.68 11.06 35.85
N GLU A 279 -23.33 10.10 36.50
CA GLU A 279 -22.70 9.00 37.23
C GLU A 279 -23.47 7.67 37.06
N TRP A 280 -22.74 6.56 36.99
CA TRP A 280 -23.29 5.20 36.93
C TRP A 280 -22.28 4.15 37.41
N VAL A 281 -22.74 3.06 38.03
CA VAL A 281 -21.87 1.99 38.56
C VAL A 281 -22.04 0.72 37.75
N ASP A 282 -20.95 0.26 37.13
CA ASP A 282 -20.83 -1.08 36.59
C ASP A 282 -20.69 -2.09 37.73
N LYS A 283 -21.43 -3.20 37.64
CA LYS A 283 -21.44 -4.30 38.62
C LYS A 283 -21.09 -5.66 38.00
N ASP A 284 -20.87 -5.69 36.69
CA ASP A 284 -20.62 -6.92 35.92
C ASP A 284 -19.12 -7.03 35.56
N VAL A 285 -18.24 -6.60 36.46
CA VAL A 285 -16.78 -6.55 36.29
C VAL A 285 -16.07 -7.50 37.24
N ARG A 286 -14.86 -7.92 36.88
CA ARG A 286 -14.06 -8.89 37.64
C ARG A 286 -12.66 -8.36 37.90
N SER A 287 -12.15 -8.63 39.11
CA SER A 287 -10.76 -8.35 39.45
C SER A 287 -9.82 -9.12 38.52
N GLY A 288 -8.77 -8.46 38.02
CA GLY A 288 -7.81 -9.03 37.07
C GLY A 288 -8.17 -8.92 35.58
N GLU A 289 -9.38 -8.47 35.22
CA GLU A 289 -9.76 -8.19 33.83
C GLU A 289 -9.63 -6.70 33.47
N ALA A 290 -9.21 -6.41 32.23
CA ALA A 290 -9.18 -5.05 31.69
C ALA A 290 -10.50 -4.69 30.98
N TYR A 291 -10.99 -3.47 31.18
CA TYR A 291 -12.23 -2.97 30.58
C TYR A 291 -12.04 -1.56 30.01
N SER A 292 -12.42 -1.36 28.75
CA SER A 292 -12.49 -0.04 28.11
C SER A 292 -13.92 0.48 28.14
N TYR A 293 -14.10 1.78 28.38
CA TYR A 293 -15.40 2.43 28.50
C TYR A 293 -15.47 3.75 27.73
N PHE A 294 -16.66 4.08 27.23
CA PHE A 294 -16.99 5.44 26.79
C PHE A 294 -18.47 5.75 27.03
N VAL A 295 -18.79 7.05 27.08
CA VAL A 295 -20.15 7.56 27.29
C VAL A 295 -20.52 8.53 26.16
N THR A 296 -21.72 8.41 25.60
CA THR A 296 -22.23 9.31 24.56
C THR A 296 -23.52 10.01 25.01
N ALA A 297 -23.75 11.22 24.51
CA ALA A 297 -24.94 12.01 24.81
C ALA A 297 -25.99 11.88 23.68
N VAL A 298 -27.24 11.64 24.04
CA VAL A 298 -28.39 11.57 23.12
C VAL A 298 -29.27 12.80 23.34
N VAL A 299 -29.65 13.51 22.29
CA VAL A 299 -30.45 14.76 22.35
C VAL A 299 -31.84 14.58 21.73
N GLU A 300 -32.75 15.50 22.02
CA GLU A 300 -34.12 15.49 21.50
C GLU A 300 -34.25 16.29 20.19
N THR A 301 -34.88 15.71 19.17
CA THR A 301 -35.17 16.36 17.88
C THR A 301 -36.63 16.80 17.79
N SER A 302 -36.87 18.10 17.61
CA SER A 302 -38.23 18.68 17.57
C SER A 302 -39.02 18.25 16.32
N ALA A 303 -40.04 17.40 16.51
CA ALA A 303 -40.98 17.03 15.46
C ALA A 303 -42.26 17.88 15.52
N THR A 304 -42.54 18.65 14.48
CA THR A 304 -43.83 19.34 14.28
C THR A 304 -44.81 18.38 13.62
N GLY A 305 -45.81 17.89 14.39
CA GLY A 305 -46.74 16.86 13.93
C GLY A 305 -48.04 17.40 13.28
N GLY A 306 -48.69 16.55 12.50
CA GLY A 306 -50.08 16.70 12.06
C GLY A 306 -50.87 15.43 12.40
N LYS A 307 -52.10 15.57 12.93
CA LYS A 307 -52.94 14.43 13.32
C LYS A 307 -53.77 13.94 12.13
N GLY A 308 -53.75 12.63 11.88
CA GLY A 308 -54.75 11.92 11.09
C GLY A 308 -55.13 10.63 11.81
N GLN A 309 -56.41 10.42 12.10
CA GLN A 309 -56.92 9.16 12.68
C GLN A 309 -57.29 8.19 11.57
N GLY A 310 -56.96 6.90 11.75
CA GLY A 310 -57.29 5.85 10.80
C GLY A 310 -56.84 4.48 11.29
N ALA A 311 -57.66 3.82 12.12
CA ALA A 311 -57.46 2.42 12.44
C ALA A 311 -58.14 1.56 11.36
N GLY A 312 -57.39 0.69 10.67
CA GLY A 312 -57.99 -0.16 9.64
C GLY A 312 -57.02 -1.04 8.86
N LYS A 313 -56.98 -2.32 9.26
CA LYS A 313 -56.55 -3.52 8.51
C LYS A 313 -55.07 -3.67 8.15
N GLU A 314 -54.58 -4.89 8.38
CA GLU A 314 -53.40 -5.42 7.70
C GLU A 314 -53.63 -5.46 6.18
N ASN A 315 -52.54 -5.30 5.43
CA ASN A 315 -52.44 -5.74 4.05
C ASN A 315 -51.08 -6.42 3.90
N GLU A 316 -51.08 -7.75 3.83
CA GLU A 316 -49.90 -8.52 3.49
C GLU A 316 -49.52 -8.24 2.03
N LEU A 317 -48.48 -7.44 1.81
CA LEU A 317 -47.79 -7.36 0.51
C LEU A 317 -46.52 -8.20 0.59
N GLN A 318 -46.52 -9.28 -0.19
CA GLN A 318 -45.52 -10.33 -0.11
C GLN A 318 -44.14 -9.86 -0.60
N GLY A 319 -43.17 -9.89 0.32
CA GLY A 319 -41.75 -10.13 0.07
C GLY A 319 -41.04 -9.43 -1.11
N GLU A 320 -40.44 -8.27 -0.82
CA GLU A 320 -39.00 -8.10 -1.14
C GLU A 320 -38.25 -7.59 0.10
N PRO A 321 -37.24 -8.32 0.60
CA PRO A 321 -36.49 -7.93 1.80
C PRO A 321 -35.39 -6.90 1.47
N ASN A 322 -35.78 -5.72 0.97
CA ASN A 322 -34.88 -4.57 0.79
C ASN A 322 -34.56 -3.90 2.14
N ALA A 323 -33.95 -4.68 3.02
CA ALA A 323 -33.42 -4.32 4.32
C ALA A 323 -32.06 -5.01 4.52
N GLU A 324 -31.13 -4.80 3.59
CA GLU A 324 -29.70 -5.02 3.86
C GLU A 324 -29.26 -4.03 4.96
N SER A 325 -29.49 -4.41 6.21
CA SER A 325 -28.66 -3.95 7.31
C SER A 325 -27.21 -4.24 6.92
N LEU A 326 -26.40 -3.20 6.74
CA LEU A 326 -24.97 -3.35 6.48
C LEU A 326 -24.40 -4.37 7.48
N PRO A 327 -23.75 -5.45 7.02
CA PRO A 327 -23.35 -6.53 7.90
C PRO A 327 -22.46 -5.97 9.00
N SER A 328 -22.72 -6.38 10.24
CA SER A 328 -21.92 -5.97 11.41
C SER A 328 -20.44 -6.22 11.12
N TRP A 329 -19.68 -5.15 10.90
CA TRP A 329 -18.28 -5.21 10.46
C TRP A 329 -17.48 -5.98 11.50
N SER A 330 -17.17 -7.24 11.17
CA SER A 330 -16.98 -8.28 12.18
C SER A 330 -15.56 -8.37 12.73
N ASP A 331 -15.46 -8.91 13.95
CA ASP A 331 -14.23 -9.41 14.57
C ASP A 331 -13.72 -10.69 13.87
N ALA A 332 -13.70 -10.69 12.53
CA ALA A 332 -13.31 -11.85 11.73
C ALA A 332 -11.86 -12.23 12.00
N ALA A 333 -11.67 -13.43 12.52
CA ALA A 333 -10.38 -14.05 12.77
C ALA A 333 -10.39 -15.49 12.24
N MET A 334 -9.22 -15.98 11.85
CA MET A 334 -9.02 -17.41 11.61
C MET A 334 -9.25 -18.18 12.93
N PRO A 335 -9.89 -19.37 12.91
CA PRO A 335 -9.93 -20.24 14.06
C PRO A 335 -8.50 -20.58 14.50
N LEU A 336 -8.18 -20.36 15.78
CA LEU A 336 -6.81 -20.56 16.31
C LEU A 336 -6.25 -21.94 15.90
N PRO A 337 -4.98 -22.02 15.48
CA PRO A 337 -4.42 -23.28 15.01
C PRO A 337 -4.38 -24.32 16.15
N THR A 338 -4.80 -25.55 15.84
CA THR A 338 -4.95 -26.65 16.80
C THR A 338 -3.63 -27.11 17.43
N ARG A 339 -2.50 -26.80 16.79
CA ARG A 339 -1.15 -26.95 17.33
C ARG A 339 -0.55 -25.56 17.57
N SER A 340 0.12 -25.39 18.70
CA SER A 340 1.11 -24.31 18.85
C SER A 340 2.51 -24.80 18.44
N PRO A 341 3.27 -24.05 17.63
CA PRO A 341 4.69 -24.32 17.41
C PRO A 341 5.57 -23.76 18.55
N ILE A 342 5.01 -23.03 19.51
CA ILE A 342 5.78 -22.31 20.56
C ILE A 342 6.31 -23.29 21.61
N VAL A 343 7.62 -23.25 21.87
CA VAL A 343 8.28 -24.08 22.87
C VAL A 343 8.04 -23.56 24.29
N GLN A 344 7.23 -24.24 25.08
CA GLN A 344 6.91 -23.81 26.45
C GLN A 344 7.91 -24.27 27.54
N LYS A 345 8.40 -25.52 27.49
CA LYS A 345 9.38 -26.09 28.45
C LYS A 345 10.35 -27.03 27.75
N ARG A 346 11.67 -26.77 27.85
CA ARG A 346 12.76 -27.63 27.34
C ARG A 346 14.05 -27.45 28.17
N PRO A 347 15.02 -28.39 28.10
CA PRO A 347 16.30 -28.28 28.78
C PRO A 347 17.17 -27.12 28.26
N GLN A 348 18.14 -26.71 29.07
CA GLN A 348 19.06 -25.58 28.84
C GLN A 348 19.96 -25.73 27.59
N VAL A 349 20.13 -26.96 27.10
CA VAL A 349 20.76 -27.27 25.81
C VAL A 349 19.74 -27.94 24.90
N ALA A 350 19.55 -27.39 23.70
CA ALA A 350 18.66 -27.94 22.68
C ALA A 350 19.43 -28.18 21.37
N ARG A 351 19.08 -29.25 20.64
CA ARG A 351 19.73 -29.68 19.39
C ARG A 351 18.79 -29.63 18.19
N TYR A 352 19.29 -29.14 17.07
CA TYR A 352 18.57 -28.94 15.82
C TYR A 352 19.43 -29.29 14.60
N ASP A 353 18.77 -29.60 13.49
CA ASP A 353 19.44 -29.74 12.20
C ASP A 353 19.70 -28.33 11.62
N VAL A 354 18.67 -27.47 11.65
CA VAL A 354 18.73 -26.08 11.19
C VAL A 354 18.28 -25.12 12.29
N VAL A 355 19.02 -24.02 12.50
CA VAL A 355 18.68 -22.93 13.43
C VAL A 355 18.52 -21.63 12.64
N VAL A 356 17.33 -21.03 12.69
CA VAL A 356 16.99 -19.78 12.01
C VAL A 356 16.79 -18.67 13.04
N VAL A 357 17.49 -17.54 12.88
CA VAL A 357 17.40 -16.37 13.77
C VAL A 357 16.68 -15.22 13.06
N GLY A 358 15.63 -14.69 13.70
CA GLY A 358 14.73 -13.66 13.16
C GLY A 358 13.49 -14.26 12.50
N THR A 359 12.29 -13.80 12.87
CA THR A 359 11.02 -14.22 12.24
C THR A 359 10.51 -13.26 11.17
N THR A 360 11.43 -12.65 10.41
CA THR A 360 11.09 -11.95 9.17
C THR A 360 10.42 -12.90 8.17
N PRO A 361 9.80 -12.40 7.08
CA PRO A 361 9.24 -13.26 6.04
C PRO A 361 10.28 -14.26 5.47
N ALA A 362 11.55 -13.86 5.38
CA ALA A 362 12.65 -14.74 5.03
C ALA A 362 12.86 -15.87 6.04
N GLY A 363 12.88 -15.55 7.34
CA GLY A 363 13.11 -16.53 8.41
C GLY A 363 11.98 -17.57 8.50
N ILE A 364 10.74 -17.11 8.34
CA ILE A 364 9.57 -17.98 8.25
C ILE A 364 9.64 -18.88 7.01
N ALA A 365 9.97 -18.32 5.84
CA ALA A 365 10.10 -19.11 4.61
C ALA A 365 11.25 -20.15 4.68
N ALA A 366 12.38 -19.78 5.28
CA ALA A 366 13.52 -20.68 5.50
C ALA A 366 13.17 -21.83 6.45
N ALA A 367 12.55 -21.51 7.59
CA ALA A 367 12.18 -22.51 8.57
C ALA A 367 11.13 -23.48 8.05
N ILE A 368 10.10 -22.97 7.35
CA ILE A 368 9.07 -23.82 6.71
C ILE A 368 9.68 -24.70 5.62
N SER A 369 10.56 -24.15 4.77
CA SER A 369 11.21 -24.90 3.69
C SER A 369 12.05 -26.06 4.22
N ALA A 370 12.97 -25.80 5.16
CA ALA A 370 13.81 -26.84 5.77
C ALA A 370 12.99 -27.90 6.52
N ALA A 371 11.94 -27.49 7.24
CA ALA A 371 11.10 -28.39 8.03
C ALA A 371 10.19 -29.29 7.15
N ARG A 372 9.59 -28.74 6.08
CA ARG A 372 8.86 -29.52 5.07
C ARG A 372 9.78 -30.48 4.31
N LEU A 373 11.06 -30.14 4.17
CA LEU A 373 12.12 -31.00 3.64
C LEU A 373 12.72 -31.97 4.70
N GLY A 374 12.02 -32.20 5.81
CA GLY A 374 12.26 -33.32 6.74
C GLY A 374 13.23 -33.03 7.90
N HIS A 375 13.77 -31.81 8.00
CA HIS A 375 14.73 -31.44 9.06
C HIS A 375 14.02 -30.93 10.32
N LYS A 376 14.68 -31.07 11.47
CA LYS A 376 14.24 -30.48 12.74
C LYS A 376 14.76 -29.05 12.85
N VAL A 377 13.84 -28.09 12.93
CA VAL A 377 14.15 -26.66 12.82
C VAL A 377 13.82 -25.90 14.10
N ALA A 378 14.75 -25.06 14.55
CA ALA A 378 14.47 -23.98 15.49
C ALA A 378 14.30 -22.67 14.73
N LEU A 379 13.26 -21.91 15.08
CA LEU A 379 13.04 -20.55 14.63
C LEU A 379 12.99 -19.63 15.84
N VAL A 380 13.83 -18.59 15.86
CA VAL A 380 14.10 -17.76 17.05
C VAL A 380 13.67 -16.31 16.82
N GLU A 381 12.91 -15.76 17.76
CA GLU A 381 12.38 -14.40 17.73
C GLU A 381 12.69 -13.64 19.03
N ARG A 382 13.17 -12.40 18.90
CA ARG A 382 13.54 -11.51 20.01
C ARG A 382 12.32 -10.98 20.76
N THR A 383 11.19 -10.86 20.08
CA THR A 383 9.95 -10.25 20.54
C THR A 383 8.82 -11.28 20.72
N THR A 384 7.57 -10.84 20.80
CA THR A 384 6.36 -11.68 20.68
C THR A 384 5.75 -11.69 19.28
N HIS A 385 6.22 -10.81 18.38
CA HIS A 385 5.61 -10.53 17.08
C HIS A 385 6.37 -11.23 15.96
N ILE A 386 5.66 -11.96 15.10
CA ILE A 386 6.27 -12.72 13.99
C ILE A 386 5.86 -12.16 12.63
N GLY A 387 6.68 -12.33 11.61
CA GLY A 387 6.41 -11.93 10.22
C GLY A 387 7.05 -10.61 9.79
N GLY A 388 7.88 -9.99 10.63
CA GLY A 388 8.61 -8.76 10.32
C GLY A 388 7.71 -7.63 9.82
N MET A 389 8.11 -6.93 8.77
CA MET A 389 7.35 -5.79 8.24
C MET A 389 5.97 -6.13 7.68
N MET A 390 5.75 -7.32 7.13
CA MET A 390 4.41 -7.73 6.62
C MET A 390 3.35 -7.77 7.72
N THR A 391 3.76 -8.02 8.96
CA THR A 391 2.88 -7.99 10.13
C THR A 391 3.13 -6.74 10.99
N GLY A 392 4.22 -6.02 10.74
CA GLY A 392 4.61 -4.73 11.31
C GLY A 392 4.14 -3.52 10.50
N GLY A 393 3.09 -3.68 9.67
CA GLY A 393 2.39 -2.57 9.03
C GLY A 393 2.71 -2.32 7.54
N LEU A 394 3.71 -3.00 6.95
CA LEU A 394 3.90 -3.02 5.49
C LEU A 394 2.83 -3.94 4.88
N SER A 395 1.68 -3.32 4.66
CA SER A 395 0.40 -3.95 4.33
C SER A 395 0.06 -3.89 2.84
N ALA A 396 0.80 -3.09 2.08
CA ALA A 396 0.82 -3.08 0.63
C ALA A 396 2.17 -3.59 0.11
N THR A 397 2.18 -4.76 -0.53
CA THR A 397 3.42 -5.33 -1.09
C THR A 397 3.93 -4.52 -2.29
N ASP A 398 5.18 -4.09 -2.20
CA ASP A 398 5.93 -3.43 -3.27
C ASP A 398 6.32 -4.41 -4.39
N ARG A 399 5.89 -4.09 -5.62
CA ARG A 399 6.08 -4.87 -6.88
C ARG A 399 5.57 -4.08 -8.09
N ARG A 400 5.96 -4.47 -9.32
CA ARG A 400 5.32 -4.07 -10.59
C ARG A 400 4.63 -5.26 -11.29
N TYR A 401 5.23 -6.44 -11.27
CA TYR A 401 4.80 -7.63 -12.00
C TYR A 401 4.49 -8.80 -11.07
N ARG A 402 3.34 -9.46 -11.28
CA ARG A 402 2.88 -10.58 -10.44
C ARG A 402 3.71 -11.85 -10.65
N GLN A 403 4.19 -12.04 -11.88
CA GLN A 403 4.89 -13.23 -12.36
C GLN A 403 6.32 -13.36 -11.83
N ALA A 404 6.84 -12.34 -11.13
CA ALA A 404 8.17 -12.36 -10.53
C ALA A 404 8.24 -13.11 -9.18
N SER A 405 7.10 -13.46 -8.59
CA SER A 405 7.04 -14.07 -7.26
C SER A 405 6.29 -15.41 -7.27
N GLY A 406 6.73 -16.34 -6.42
CA GLY A 406 6.21 -17.71 -6.39
C GLY A 406 6.31 -18.35 -5.00
N GLY A 407 6.36 -19.68 -4.96
CA GLY A 407 6.71 -20.45 -3.75
C GLY A 407 5.84 -20.16 -2.53
N LEU A 408 6.48 -20.10 -1.36
CA LEU A 408 5.86 -19.83 -0.06
C LEU A 408 5.24 -18.43 0.03
N PHE A 409 5.74 -17.45 -0.72
CA PHE A 409 5.08 -16.14 -0.82
C PHE A 409 3.76 -16.25 -1.60
N ALA A 410 3.73 -16.99 -2.70
CA ALA A 410 2.48 -17.30 -3.39
C ALA A 410 1.52 -18.16 -2.53
N GLU A 411 2.03 -19.00 -1.62
CA GLU A 411 1.20 -19.69 -0.61
C GLU A 411 0.60 -18.71 0.42
N PHE A 412 1.41 -17.80 0.96
CA PHE A 412 0.96 -16.74 1.88
C PHE A 412 -0.18 -15.91 1.24
N LEU A 413 0.00 -15.45 0.00
CA LEU A 413 -1.00 -14.65 -0.72
C LEU A 413 -2.33 -15.39 -0.89
N ARG A 414 -2.30 -16.66 -1.30
CA ARG A 414 -3.51 -17.49 -1.42
C ARG A 414 -4.22 -17.69 -0.08
N ARG A 415 -3.49 -17.71 1.04
CA ARG A 415 -4.06 -17.77 2.40
C ARG A 415 -4.69 -16.43 2.83
N VAL A 416 -4.09 -15.29 2.46
CA VAL A 416 -4.67 -13.94 2.67
C VAL A 416 -5.94 -13.74 1.84
N GLU A 417 -5.90 -14.08 0.54
CA GLU A 417 -7.09 -14.05 -0.33
C GLU A 417 -8.18 -14.99 0.20
N GLY A 418 -7.77 -16.21 0.58
CA GLY A 418 -8.64 -17.22 1.19
C GLY A 418 -9.32 -16.73 2.47
N PHE A 419 -8.61 -16.02 3.35
CA PHE A 419 -9.18 -15.36 4.52
C PHE A 419 -10.30 -14.40 4.13
N TYR A 420 -10.02 -13.43 3.25
CA TYR A 420 -11.03 -12.42 2.88
C TYR A 420 -12.23 -13.04 2.14
N ARG A 421 -12.01 -14.10 1.35
CA ARG A 421 -13.08 -14.87 0.70
C ARG A 421 -13.94 -15.64 1.70
N GLN A 422 -13.36 -16.24 2.72
CA GLN A 422 -14.07 -17.02 3.74
C GLN A 422 -14.79 -16.13 4.76
N ALA A 423 -14.14 -15.06 5.23
CA ALA A 423 -14.64 -14.19 6.28
C ALA A 423 -15.75 -13.23 5.82
N TYR A 424 -15.70 -12.76 4.58
CA TYR A 424 -16.62 -11.74 4.05
C TYR A 424 -17.41 -12.20 2.81
N GLY A 425 -17.15 -13.40 2.31
CA GLY A 425 -17.72 -13.94 1.07
C GLY A 425 -16.89 -13.60 -0.18
N GLU A 426 -17.05 -14.43 -1.20
CA GLU A 426 -16.46 -14.20 -2.52
C GLU A 426 -17.04 -12.93 -3.16
N ASN A 427 -16.20 -12.17 -3.86
CA ASN A 427 -16.57 -10.88 -4.46
C ASN A 427 -17.16 -9.85 -3.47
N SER A 428 -16.89 -9.99 -2.17
CA SER A 428 -17.11 -8.94 -1.18
C SER A 428 -16.23 -7.70 -1.43
N PRO A 429 -16.58 -6.53 -0.87
CA PRO A 429 -15.70 -5.35 -0.90
C PRO A 429 -14.29 -5.64 -0.36
N GLN A 430 -14.19 -6.43 0.71
CA GLN A 430 -12.93 -6.84 1.35
C GLN A 430 -12.12 -7.78 0.45
N HIS A 431 -12.76 -8.81 -0.14
CA HIS A 431 -12.10 -9.73 -1.07
C HIS A 431 -11.52 -8.98 -2.29
N ARG A 432 -12.28 -8.04 -2.88
CA ARG A 432 -11.75 -7.19 -3.96
C ARG A 432 -10.67 -6.22 -3.48
N ALA A 433 -10.80 -5.66 -2.27
CA ALA A 433 -9.83 -4.74 -1.71
C ALA A 433 -8.47 -5.42 -1.43
N CYS A 434 -8.44 -6.72 -1.13
CA CYS A 434 -7.19 -7.43 -0.86
C CYS A 434 -6.32 -7.67 -2.11
N ARG A 435 -6.86 -7.45 -3.33
CA ARG A 435 -6.18 -7.60 -4.62
C ARG A 435 -5.38 -8.90 -4.72
N ASP A 436 -6.09 -10.02 -4.58
CA ASP A 436 -5.55 -11.37 -4.72
C ASP A 436 -4.45 -11.67 -3.67
N GLY A 437 -4.72 -11.22 -2.43
CA GLY A 437 -3.87 -11.43 -1.26
C GLY A 437 -2.73 -10.43 -1.03
N TYR A 438 -2.55 -9.45 -1.93
CA TYR A 438 -1.40 -8.53 -1.89
C TYR A 438 -1.60 -7.22 -1.12
N LEU A 439 -2.83 -6.93 -0.70
CA LEU A 439 -3.17 -5.84 0.23
C LEU A 439 -3.87 -6.44 1.44
N PHE A 440 -3.37 -6.24 2.65
CA PHE A 440 -3.86 -6.94 3.84
C PHE A 440 -3.77 -6.10 5.11
N GLU A 441 -4.63 -6.41 6.07
CA GLU A 441 -4.50 -5.92 7.44
C GLU A 441 -3.32 -6.63 8.16
N PRO A 442 -2.49 -5.93 8.95
CA PRO A 442 -1.33 -6.54 9.62
C PRO A 442 -1.70 -7.74 10.49
N LYS A 443 -2.80 -7.66 11.24
CA LYS A 443 -3.34 -8.79 12.00
C LYS A 443 -3.74 -10.00 11.15
N VAL A 444 -4.08 -9.82 9.88
CA VAL A 444 -4.43 -10.92 8.96
C VAL A 444 -3.17 -11.61 8.45
N ALA A 445 -2.14 -10.83 8.07
CA ALA A 445 -0.82 -11.38 7.76
C ALA A 445 -0.24 -12.17 8.95
N LEU A 446 -0.40 -11.64 10.18
CA LEU A 446 0.04 -12.29 11.41
C LEU A 446 -0.66 -13.64 11.64
N GLN A 447 -1.99 -13.70 11.44
CA GLN A 447 -2.75 -14.95 11.50
C GLN A 447 -2.30 -15.94 10.42
N VAL A 448 -2.12 -15.51 9.18
CA VAL A 448 -1.65 -16.38 8.08
C VAL A 448 -0.29 -17.00 8.42
N PHE A 449 0.67 -16.22 8.94
CA PHE A 449 1.97 -16.76 9.36
C PHE A 449 1.87 -17.70 10.57
N TRP A 450 1.02 -17.40 11.56
CA TRP A 450 0.75 -18.32 12.67
C TRP A 450 0.23 -19.68 12.19
N HIS A 451 -0.69 -19.70 11.23
CA HIS A 451 -1.17 -20.94 10.60
C HIS A 451 -0.06 -21.67 9.84
N MET A 452 0.69 -20.98 8.98
CA MET A 452 1.78 -21.57 8.20
C MET A 452 2.88 -22.20 9.09
N LEU A 453 3.21 -21.59 10.23
CA LEU A 453 4.15 -22.16 11.21
C LEU A 453 3.53 -23.32 12.02
N ALA A 454 2.27 -23.22 12.42
CA ALA A 454 1.59 -24.23 13.23
C ALA A 454 1.31 -25.54 12.49
N GLU A 455 0.96 -25.45 11.21
CA GLU A 455 0.75 -26.61 10.32
C GLU A 455 2.07 -27.36 10.03
N THR A 456 3.20 -26.66 10.13
CA THR A 456 4.52 -27.18 9.76
C THR A 456 5.08 -28.14 10.83
N GLN A 457 5.26 -29.40 10.43
CA GLN A 457 5.86 -30.43 11.28
C GLN A 457 7.36 -30.17 11.51
N ASN A 458 7.94 -30.74 12.57
CA ASN A 458 9.37 -30.61 12.94
C ASN A 458 9.91 -29.18 13.22
N LEU A 459 9.06 -28.14 13.15
CA LEU A 459 9.39 -26.76 13.49
C LEU A 459 9.06 -26.42 14.96
N ASP A 460 10.02 -25.82 15.65
CA ASP A 460 9.93 -25.28 17.01
C ASP A 460 10.18 -23.76 17.01
N LEU A 461 9.24 -22.98 17.57
CA LEU A 461 9.32 -21.52 17.65
C LEU A 461 9.68 -21.04 19.07
N TYR A 462 10.67 -20.14 19.15
CA TYR A 462 11.18 -19.53 20.38
C TYR A 462 10.93 -18.02 20.39
N LEU A 463 9.83 -17.58 21.01
CA LEU A 463 9.54 -16.15 21.23
C LEU A 463 10.32 -15.60 22.42
N ARG A 464 10.60 -14.29 22.43
CA ARG A 464 11.34 -13.55 23.47
C ARG A 464 12.74 -14.11 23.76
N HIS A 465 13.39 -14.70 22.76
CA HIS A 465 14.75 -15.23 22.82
C HIS A 465 15.69 -14.35 22.00
N GLU A 466 16.54 -13.58 22.69
CA GLU A 466 17.46 -12.62 22.08
C GLU A 466 18.83 -13.24 21.82
N LEU A 467 19.39 -13.06 20.63
CA LEU A 467 20.74 -13.51 20.30
C LEU A 467 21.77 -12.67 21.08
N VAL A 468 22.64 -13.31 21.85
CA VAL A 468 23.66 -12.66 22.68
C VAL A 468 25.07 -13.22 22.48
N GLY A 469 25.27 -14.10 21.49
CA GLY A 469 26.59 -14.61 21.11
C GLY A 469 26.55 -15.88 20.28
N VAL A 470 27.73 -16.27 19.77
CA VAL A 470 27.93 -17.42 18.88
C VAL A 470 29.13 -18.23 19.38
N LEU A 471 29.00 -19.56 19.42
CA LEU A 471 30.11 -20.49 19.66
C LEU A 471 30.49 -21.15 18.34
N LYS A 472 31.78 -21.03 17.96
CA LYS A 472 32.34 -21.60 16.74
C LYS A 472 33.42 -22.64 17.02
N ASN A 473 33.62 -23.54 16.06
CA ASN A 473 34.82 -24.33 15.89
C ASN A 473 35.37 -24.03 14.48
N ASP A 474 36.52 -23.35 14.40
CA ASP A 474 37.08 -22.77 13.17
C ASP A 474 36.06 -21.97 12.32
N ASN A 475 35.64 -22.53 11.18
CA ASN A 475 34.69 -21.94 10.23
C ASN A 475 33.25 -22.47 10.39
N GLN A 476 32.98 -23.31 11.39
CA GLN A 476 31.66 -23.83 11.70
C GLN A 476 31.09 -23.10 12.92
N ILE A 477 29.86 -22.62 12.85
CA ILE A 477 29.06 -22.34 14.05
C ILE A 477 28.64 -23.69 14.65
N VAL A 478 28.80 -23.86 15.96
CA VAL A 478 28.39 -25.06 16.71
C VAL A 478 27.14 -24.78 17.53
N ALA A 479 27.00 -23.57 18.07
CA ALA A 479 25.81 -23.14 18.79
C ALA A 479 25.62 -21.63 18.77
N VAL A 480 24.37 -21.19 18.93
CA VAL A 480 24.03 -19.81 19.32
C VAL A 480 23.73 -19.73 20.81
N LEU A 481 24.06 -18.58 21.41
CA LEU A 481 23.75 -18.24 22.80
C LEU A 481 22.56 -17.29 22.81
N LEU A 482 21.49 -17.70 23.51
CA LEU A 482 20.22 -16.96 23.56
C LEU A 482 19.90 -16.52 24.99
N HIS A 483 19.26 -15.36 25.13
CA HIS A 483 18.72 -14.84 26.38
C HIS A 483 17.18 -14.91 26.35
N ASP A 484 16.58 -15.76 27.19
CA ASP A 484 15.13 -15.84 27.37
C ASP A 484 14.66 -14.65 28.21
N LYS A 485 14.19 -13.59 27.54
CA LYS A 485 13.69 -12.35 28.18
C LYS A 485 12.44 -12.59 29.04
N THR A 486 11.81 -13.78 28.97
CA THR A 486 10.70 -14.19 29.85
C THR A 486 11.19 -14.71 31.20
N ARG A 487 12.43 -15.21 31.29
CA ARG A 487 12.97 -15.92 32.48
C ARG A 487 14.29 -15.36 33.00
N GLY A 488 14.95 -14.48 32.26
CA GLY A 488 16.29 -13.98 32.60
C GLY A 488 17.39 -15.05 32.48
N THR A 489 17.15 -16.14 31.74
CA THR A 489 18.07 -17.27 31.64
C THR A 489 18.82 -17.30 30.31
N ARG A 490 20.06 -17.80 30.34
CA ARG A 490 20.87 -18.04 29.14
C ARG A 490 20.76 -19.50 28.68
N TRP A 491 20.52 -19.67 27.39
CA TRP A 491 20.31 -20.95 26.70
C TRP A 491 21.41 -21.18 25.66
N LYS A 492 21.78 -22.44 25.43
CA LYS A 492 22.70 -22.84 24.34
C LYS A 492 21.95 -23.69 23.33
N MET A 493 21.83 -23.21 22.09
CA MET A 493 21.14 -23.92 21.01
C MET A 493 22.16 -24.44 20.00
N GLU A 494 22.37 -25.74 19.98
CA GLU A 494 23.27 -26.46 19.07
C GLU A 494 22.55 -26.73 17.74
N GLY A 495 23.24 -26.54 16.62
CA GLY A 495 22.71 -26.64 15.26
C GLY A 495 23.76 -27.17 14.27
N SER A 496 23.32 -27.66 13.10
CA SER A 496 24.23 -28.13 12.04
C SER A 496 24.36 -27.11 10.89
N VAL A 497 23.25 -26.46 10.52
CA VAL A 497 23.22 -25.26 9.64
C VAL A 497 22.53 -24.12 10.36
N PHE A 498 23.01 -22.90 10.14
CA PHE A 498 22.50 -21.66 10.72
C PHE A 498 22.02 -20.72 9.61
N ILE A 499 20.95 -19.98 9.87
CA ILE A 499 20.39 -19.00 8.93
C ILE A 499 20.14 -17.69 9.66
N ASP A 500 20.81 -16.62 9.24
CA ASP A 500 20.53 -15.25 9.66
C ASP A 500 19.42 -14.66 8.78
N ALA A 501 18.23 -14.54 9.35
CA ALA A 501 17.09 -13.89 8.73
C ALA A 501 16.70 -12.59 9.47
N THR A 502 17.62 -11.99 10.23
CA THR A 502 17.44 -10.64 10.80
C THR A 502 17.56 -9.57 9.71
N TYR A 503 17.04 -8.37 9.97
CA TYR A 503 17.27 -7.22 9.09
C TYR A 503 18.68 -6.62 9.31
N GLU A 504 19.26 -6.91 10.47
CA GLU A 504 20.46 -6.29 11.03
C GLU A 504 21.75 -7.09 10.77
N GLY A 505 21.64 -8.35 10.36
CA GLY A 505 22.78 -9.25 10.13
C GLY A 505 23.53 -9.62 11.42
N ASP A 506 22.83 -9.67 12.56
CA ASP A 506 23.45 -9.84 13.88
C ASP A 506 24.14 -11.21 14.06
N LEU A 507 23.57 -12.29 13.50
CA LEU A 507 24.18 -13.62 13.61
C LEU A 507 25.43 -13.71 12.73
N ALA A 508 25.41 -13.11 11.54
CA ALA A 508 26.58 -12.99 10.68
C ALA A 508 27.69 -12.16 11.34
N ALA A 509 27.35 -10.98 11.88
CA ALA A 509 28.29 -10.11 12.58
C ALA A 509 28.91 -10.79 13.81
N MET A 510 28.10 -11.43 14.67
CA MET A 510 28.60 -12.17 15.84
C MET A 510 29.40 -13.43 15.47
N ALA A 511 29.15 -14.02 14.29
CA ALA A 511 29.97 -15.11 13.76
C ALA A 511 31.30 -14.65 13.14
N GLY A 512 31.55 -13.34 13.04
CA GLY A 512 32.77 -12.78 12.44
C GLY A 512 32.78 -12.81 10.91
N VAL A 513 31.60 -12.81 10.27
CA VAL A 513 31.44 -12.55 8.83
C VAL A 513 31.79 -11.08 8.56
N PRO A 514 32.62 -10.77 7.55
CA PRO A 514 32.88 -9.37 7.16
C PRO A 514 31.62 -8.76 6.53
N TYR A 515 31.36 -7.49 6.81
CA TYR A 515 30.17 -6.76 6.33
C TYR A 515 30.47 -5.29 6.06
N ARG A 516 29.54 -4.63 5.37
CA ARG A 516 29.53 -3.20 5.09
C ARG A 516 28.32 -2.53 5.75
N VAL A 517 28.50 -1.26 6.08
CA VAL A 517 27.50 -0.30 6.55
C VAL A 517 27.85 1.03 5.89
N GLY A 518 26.85 1.74 5.37
CA GLY A 518 27.03 2.95 4.59
C GLY A 518 26.84 2.76 3.09
N ARG A 519 27.43 3.65 2.30
CA ARG A 519 27.36 3.68 0.83
C ARG A 519 28.73 3.45 0.19
N GLU A 520 28.74 2.67 -0.87
CA GLU A 520 29.86 2.49 -1.79
C GLU A 520 30.16 3.78 -2.58
N GLY A 521 31.41 3.90 -3.06
CA GLY A 521 31.80 4.98 -3.97
C GLY A 521 31.47 4.65 -5.44
N ARG A 522 31.13 5.68 -6.22
CA ARG A 522 30.77 5.59 -7.66
C ARG A 522 31.76 4.77 -8.50
N HIS A 523 33.05 4.89 -8.19
CA HIS A 523 34.14 4.22 -8.90
C HIS A 523 34.52 2.84 -8.33
N GLU A 524 33.96 2.44 -7.18
CA GLU A 524 34.31 1.19 -6.51
C GLU A 524 33.71 -0.04 -7.22
N PHE A 525 32.43 0.05 -7.60
CA PHE A 525 31.69 -0.98 -8.34
C PHE A 525 31.20 -0.52 -9.72
N GLY A 526 31.51 0.71 -10.12
CA GLY A 526 31.07 1.29 -11.40
C GLY A 526 29.55 1.52 -11.45
N GLU A 527 29.00 2.11 -10.39
CA GLU A 527 27.56 2.33 -10.20
C GLU A 527 27.24 3.81 -10.37
N GLU A 528 26.40 4.16 -11.36
CA GLU A 528 26.10 5.55 -11.73
C GLU A 528 25.51 6.34 -10.54
N TYR A 529 24.65 5.69 -9.76
CA TYR A 529 23.89 6.27 -8.65
C TYR A 529 24.52 6.02 -7.27
N ALA A 530 25.74 5.48 -7.19
CA ALA A 530 26.50 5.43 -5.92
C ALA A 530 27.16 6.78 -5.57
N GLY A 531 27.64 6.92 -4.33
CA GLY A 531 28.02 8.20 -3.72
C GLY A 531 26.81 9.05 -3.29
N GLU A 532 26.94 10.37 -3.38
CA GLU A 532 25.85 11.32 -3.12
C GLU A 532 24.97 11.55 -4.36
N VAL A 533 23.67 11.47 -4.16
CA VAL A 533 22.63 11.63 -5.21
C VAL A 533 21.53 12.51 -4.66
N PHE A 534 21.13 13.53 -5.42
CA PHE A 534 20.12 14.51 -5.04
C PHE A 534 18.95 14.47 -6.03
N TRP A 535 17.74 14.25 -5.51
CA TRP A 535 16.49 14.31 -6.28
C TRP A 535 15.70 15.58 -5.96
N ASP A 536 15.27 16.32 -6.98
CA ASP A 536 14.45 17.54 -6.81
C ASP A 536 12.96 17.20 -6.87
N SER A 537 12.22 17.47 -5.79
CA SER A 537 10.80 17.12 -5.68
C SER A 537 9.88 17.88 -6.64
N ARG A 538 10.37 18.96 -7.27
CA ARG A 538 9.60 19.82 -8.19
C ARG A 538 9.74 19.36 -9.63
N THR A 539 10.97 19.13 -10.09
CA THR A 539 11.25 18.70 -11.48
C THR A 539 11.31 17.18 -11.62
N ARG A 540 11.53 16.45 -10.52
CA ARG A 540 11.80 15.01 -10.44
C ARG A 540 13.11 14.57 -11.11
N GLU A 541 13.99 15.53 -11.39
CA GLU A 541 15.32 15.30 -11.93
C GLU A 541 16.27 14.79 -10.84
N ILE A 542 17.34 14.11 -11.28
CA ILE A 542 18.42 13.64 -10.41
C ILE A 542 19.70 14.39 -10.78
N THR A 543 20.43 14.79 -9.75
CA THR A 543 21.75 15.42 -9.84
C THR A 543 22.73 14.72 -8.91
N PHE A 544 24.02 14.77 -9.22
CA PHE A 544 25.05 14.00 -8.50
C PHE A 544 25.92 14.92 -7.64
N GLY A 545 26.18 14.49 -6.41
CA GLY A 545 27.12 15.13 -5.49
C GLY A 545 28.50 14.48 -5.55
N SER A 546 29.14 14.35 -4.37
CA SER A 546 30.38 13.60 -4.21
C SER A 546 30.29 12.18 -4.83
N PRO A 547 31.32 11.71 -5.54
CA PRO A 547 31.41 10.31 -5.98
C PRO A 547 31.84 9.36 -4.85
N GLU A 548 32.29 9.88 -3.71
CA GLU A 548 32.83 9.11 -2.60
C GLU A 548 31.75 8.41 -1.78
N GLY A 549 32.09 7.26 -1.19
CA GLY A 549 31.25 6.55 -0.24
C GLY A 549 31.23 7.19 1.15
N ASP A 550 30.20 6.91 1.95
CA ASP A 550 30.08 7.37 3.34
C ASP A 550 29.42 6.32 4.26
N LYS A 551 29.16 6.68 5.51
CA LYS A 551 28.53 5.78 6.52
C LYS A 551 27.01 5.95 6.66
N LYS A 552 26.35 6.73 5.80
CA LYS A 552 24.91 6.97 5.88
C LYS A 552 24.14 5.79 5.28
N VAL A 553 22.96 5.49 5.82
CA VAL A 553 22.04 4.44 5.31
C VAL A 553 20.65 5.03 5.13
N GLN A 554 19.80 4.39 4.32
CA GLN A 554 18.44 4.87 4.04
C GLN A 554 17.64 5.13 5.32
N ALA A 555 16.91 6.25 5.42
CA ALA A 555 16.13 6.61 6.61
C ALA A 555 15.07 5.56 7.00
N TYR A 556 14.87 5.39 8.31
CA TYR A 556 13.89 4.44 8.86
C TYR A 556 12.56 5.11 9.22
N ASN A 557 11.53 4.27 9.38
CA ASN A 557 10.13 4.68 9.51
C ASN A 557 9.33 3.64 10.33
N TYR A 558 8.05 3.89 10.57
CA TYR A 558 7.05 2.88 10.93
C TYR A 558 5.91 2.92 9.92
N ARG A 559 5.62 1.81 9.24
CA ARG A 559 4.50 1.72 8.29
C ARG A 559 3.18 1.67 9.07
N LEU A 560 2.46 2.78 9.16
CA LEU A 560 1.30 2.88 10.05
C LEU A 560 0.05 2.30 9.41
N THR A 561 -0.84 1.72 10.21
CA THR A 561 -2.22 1.43 9.77
C THR A 561 -3.15 2.53 10.28
N LEU A 562 -3.54 3.44 9.38
CA LEU A 562 -4.43 4.55 9.67
C LEU A 562 -5.87 4.25 9.23
N THR A 563 -6.86 4.91 9.84
CA THR A 563 -8.24 4.90 9.34
C THR A 563 -8.98 6.21 9.59
N LYS A 564 -10.08 6.41 8.85
CA LYS A 564 -11.09 7.45 9.08
C LYS A 564 -12.30 6.97 9.87
N ARG A 565 -12.49 5.64 10.02
CA ARG A 565 -13.65 5.00 10.66
C ARG A 565 -13.77 5.47 12.11
N ALA A 566 -14.79 6.29 12.43
CA ALA A 566 -14.93 6.89 13.75
C ALA A 566 -15.15 5.88 14.89
N ASP A 567 -15.66 4.69 14.56
CA ASP A 567 -15.82 3.53 15.43
C ASP A 567 -14.53 2.71 15.63
N ASN A 568 -13.50 2.93 14.79
CA ASN A 568 -12.22 2.20 14.80
C ASN A 568 -10.99 3.12 14.77
N ARG A 569 -11.13 4.40 15.15
CA ARG A 569 -10.05 5.40 15.09
C ARG A 569 -9.57 5.74 16.49
N SER A 570 -8.38 5.26 16.83
CA SER A 570 -7.64 5.70 18.01
C SER A 570 -7.04 7.09 17.74
N LEU A 571 -7.36 8.08 18.59
CA LEU A 571 -6.83 9.44 18.47
C LEU A 571 -5.42 9.53 19.06
N ILE A 572 -4.60 10.39 18.47
CA ILE A 572 -3.18 10.46 18.77
C ILE A 572 -2.95 11.48 19.88
N ALA A 573 -2.24 11.07 20.93
CA ALA A 573 -1.78 11.95 22.02
C ALA A 573 -0.41 12.57 21.70
N ALA A 574 -0.05 13.63 22.42
CA ALA A 574 1.30 14.16 22.36
C ALA A 574 2.30 13.09 22.89
N PRO A 575 3.36 12.75 22.16
CA PRO A 575 4.39 11.85 22.65
C PRO A 575 5.26 12.52 23.73
N PRO A 576 6.04 11.73 24.50
CA PRO A 576 7.16 12.28 25.28
C PRO A 576 8.10 13.07 24.39
N ASP A 577 8.67 14.15 24.95
CA ASP A 577 9.64 15.04 24.29
C ASP A 577 9.12 15.68 22.98
N TYR A 578 7.81 15.89 22.89
CA TYR A 578 7.16 16.60 21.79
C TYR A 578 7.62 18.05 21.68
N ASP A 579 8.47 18.32 20.68
CA ASP A 579 8.79 19.67 20.20
C ASP A 579 8.02 19.96 18.91
N PRO A 580 7.08 20.92 18.89
CA PRO A 580 6.34 21.30 17.70
C PRO A 580 7.17 22.09 16.68
N ASN A 581 8.43 22.44 16.98
CA ASN A 581 9.29 23.15 16.03
C ASN A 581 9.98 22.21 15.03
N ARG A 582 10.14 20.91 15.35
CA ARG A 582 10.57 19.87 14.40
C ARG A 582 9.73 19.80 13.13
N TYR A 583 8.47 20.25 13.19
CA TYR A 583 7.51 20.21 12.08
C TYR A 583 7.14 21.62 11.57
N ALA A 584 7.83 22.68 12.02
CA ALA A 584 7.47 24.07 11.71
C ALA A 584 7.43 24.37 10.21
N GLU A 585 8.27 23.72 9.40
CA GLU A 585 8.25 23.86 7.93
C GLU A 585 6.87 23.54 7.31
N ILE A 586 6.09 22.62 7.89
CA ILE A 586 4.74 22.28 7.41
C ILE A 586 3.83 23.52 7.42
N VAL A 587 3.94 24.38 8.44
CA VAL A 587 3.18 25.63 8.53
C VAL A 587 3.53 26.56 7.39
N GLU A 588 4.82 26.70 7.07
CA GLU A 588 5.26 27.58 5.99
C GLU A 588 4.84 27.03 4.62
N ARG A 589 4.93 25.71 4.37
CA ARG A 589 4.44 25.09 3.13
C ARG A 589 2.92 25.20 2.95
N VAL A 590 2.15 25.24 4.05
CA VAL A 590 0.70 25.54 3.99
C VAL A 590 0.46 27.02 3.66
N ARG A 591 1.22 27.95 4.26
CA ARG A 591 1.12 29.40 3.95
C ARG A 591 1.53 29.73 2.51
N GLU A 592 2.51 29.03 1.96
CA GLU A 592 2.95 29.15 0.57
C GLU A 592 1.94 28.59 -0.45
N GLY A 593 0.93 27.83 -0.03
CA GLY A 593 0.04 27.10 -0.93
C GLY A 593 0.72 25.92 -1.63
N VAL A 594 1.76 25.35 -1.02
CA VAL A 594 2.45 24.14 -1.51
C VAL A 594 1.80 22.87 -0.95
N LEU A 595 1.23 22.94 0.26
CA LEU A 595 0.62 21.83 0.99
C LEU A 595 -0.85 22.16 1.33
N TRP A 596 -1.80 21.43 0.75
CA TRP A 596 -3.23 21.80 0.80
C TRP A 596 -4.04 20.98 1.82
N HIS A 597 -3.69 19.72 2.02
CA HIS A 597 -4.36 18.78 2.92
C HIS A 597 -3.35 18.04 3.79
N PRO A 598 -3.61 17.85 5.11
CA PRO A 598 -2.63 17.35 6.08
C PRO A 598 -2.03 15.99 5.72
N MET A 599 -2.79 15.10 5.09
CA MET A 599 -2.27 13.77 4.71
C MET A 599 -1.51 13.75 3.38
N GLU A 600 -1.22 14.89 2.77
CA GLU A 600 -0.19 14.95 1.72
C GLU A 600 1.23 14.80 2.29
N VAL A 601 1.41 14.89 3.63
CA VAL A 601 2.70 14.62 4.30
C VAL A 601 2.96 13.13 4.55
N VAL A 602 2.08 12.23 4.09
CA VAL A 602 2.29 10.77 4.07
C VAL A 602 1.79 10.17 2.77
N SER A 603 2.45 9.12 2.29
CA SER A 603 1.92 8.28 1.20
C SER A 603 0.90 7.31 1.78
N LEU A 604 -0.25 7.10 1.11
CA LEU A 604 -1.37 6.32 1.62
C LEU A 604 -1.88 5.28 0.61
N VAL A 605 -1.77 3.99 0.94
CA VAL A 605 -2.35 2.89 0.15
C VAL A 605 -3.60 2.35 0.84
N LYS A 606 -4.73 2.33 0.14
CA LYS A 606 -6.01 1.79 0.66
C LYS A 606 -5.91 0.28 0.89
N LEU A 607 -6.33 -0.17 2.07
CA LEU A 607 -6.43 -1.57 2.49
C LEU A 607 -7.91 -2.01 2.61
N PRO A 608 -8.18 -3.31 2.88
CA PRO A 608 -9.47 -3.76 3.38
C PRO A 608 -9.95 -3.02 4.65
N GLN A 609 -11.23 -3.18 5.00
CA GLN A 609 -11.87 -2.59 6.19
C GLN A 609 -11.71 -1.05 6.34
N GLN A 610 -11.55 -0.33 5.22
CA GLN A 610 -11.32 1.13 5.17
C GLN A 610 -10.09 1.61 5.97
N LYS A 611 -9.05 0.77 6.02
CA LYS A 611 -7.73 1.10 6.54
C LYS A 611 -6.80 1.59 5.44
N PHE A 612 -5.68 2.17 5.84
CA PHE A 612 -4.66 2.70 4.95
C PHE A 612 -3.28 2.33 5.51
N ASP A 613 -2.43 1.75 4.67
CA ASP A 613 -0.98 1.66 4.91
C ASP A 613 -0.39 3.05 4.65
N ALA A 614 0.29 3.62 5.65
CA ALA A 614 0.91 4.93 5.58
C ALA A 614 2.43 4.83 5.63
N ASN A 615 3.10 5.43 4.65
CA ASN A 615 4.55 5.47 4.46
C ASN A 615 5.03 6.93 4.30
N ASN A 616 6.34 7.14 4.27
CA ASN A 616 6.93 8.42 3.88
C ASN A 616 6.44 8.88 2.49
N THR A 617 6.42 10.19 2.29
CA THR A 617 6.25 10.82 0.98
C THR A 617 7.43 11.75 0.69
N PRO A 618 7.97 11.78 -0.54
CA PRO A 618 9.10 12.65 -0.88
C PRO A 618 8.61 14.06 -1.24
N GLY A 619 7.94 14.71 -0.28
CA GLY A 619 7.42 16.06 -0.41
C GLY A 619 8.35 17.12 0.20
N PRO A 620 8.19 18.41 -0.13
CA PRO A 620 9.03 19.51 0.35
C PRO A 620 8.71 19.93 1.81
N PHE A 621 8.30 18.99 2.64
CA PHE A 621 7.91 19.14 4.05
C PHE A 621 8.33 17.89 4.83
N PRO A 622 8.45 17.95 6.17
CA PRO A 622 8.71 16.78 6.99
C PRO A 622 7.62 15.70 6.80
N SER A 623 8.06 14.45 6.73
CA SER A 623 7.23 13.25 6.58
C SER A 623 7.72 12.17 7.55
N THR A 624 7.21 10.94 7.47
CA THR A 624 7.39 9.93 8.54
C THR A 624 8.75 9.25 8.58
N ASP A 625 9.62 9.40 7.57
CA ASP A 625 11.03 9.00 7.72
C ASP A 625 11.75 9.94 8.70
N PHE A 626 12.38 9.42 9.75
CA PHE A 626 13.18 10.23 10.68
C PHE A 626 14.65 10.27 10.22
N ILE A 627 14.89 11.00 9.14
CA ILE A 627 16.16 11.00 8.40
C ILE A 627 17.35 11.34 9.32
N GLY A 628 18.42 10.54 9.26
CA GLY A 628 19.66 10.73 10.01
C GLY A 628 19.64 10.25 11.46
N ALA A 629 18.46 10.00 12.06
CA ALA A 629 18.36 9.48 13.44
C ALA A 629 18.73 7.99 13.57
N ASN A 630 18.99 7.32 12.44
CA ASN A 630 19.19 5.87 12.34
C ASN A 630 20.64 5.44 12.07
N TYR A 631 21.61 6.36 11.91
CA TYR A 631 22.99 6.02 11.52
C TYR A 631 23.70 5.04 12.49
N ASP A 632 23.48 5.17 13.80
CA ASP A 632 24.06 4.26 14.81
C ASP A 632 23.47 2.84 14.76
N TYR A 633 22.22 2.71 14.29
CA TYR A 633 21.40 1.50 14.46
C TYR A 633 22.03 0.20 13.94
N PRO A 634 22.71 0.17 12.76
CA PRO A 634 23.25 -1.08 12.21
C PRO A 634 24.23 -1.77 13.16
N GLU A 635 25.10 -1.00 13.81
CA GLU A 635 26.16 -1.53 14.68
C GLU A 635 25.85 -1.44 16.19
N ALA A 636 24.83 -0.67 16.57
CA ALA A 636 24.34 -0.52 17.94
C ALA A 636 23.87 -1.84 18.59
N ASP A 637 23.96 -1.88 19.93
CA ASP A 637 23.33 -2.93 20.74
C ASP A 637 21.81 -2.78 20.82
N TRP A 638 21.13 -3.81 21.37
CA TRP A 638 19.67 -3.78 21.49
C TRP A 638 19.12 -2.69 22.41
N HIS A 639 19.91 -2.17 23.36
CA HIS A 639 19.48 -1.06 24.21
C HIS A 639 19.48 0.27 23.45
N ARG A 640 20.54 0.59 22.69
CA ARG A 640 20.58 1.78 21.82
C ARG A 640 19.60 1.65 20.65
N ARG A 641 19.45 0.47 20.04
CA ARG A 641 18.40 0.22 19.02
C ARG A 641 16.98 0.43 19.57
N GLU A 642 16.71 0.01 20.81
CA GLU A 642 15.41 0.27 21.47
C GLU A 642 15.22 1.76 21.84
N GLN A 643 16.29 2.54 22.07
CA GLN A 643 16.18 4.00 22.13
C GLN A 643 15.82 4.60 20.78
N ILE A 644 16.59 4.29 19.72
CA ILE A 644 16.36 4.78 18.35
C ILE A 644 14.93 4.46 17.86
N ALA A 645 14.43 3.25 18.13
CA ALA A 645 13.07 2.86 17.82
C ALA A 645 12.01 3.73 18.53
N ARG A 646 12.22 4.08 19.80
CA ARG A 646 11.35 5.01 20.55
C ARG A 646 11.47 6.45 20.05
N GLU A 647 12.67 6.90 19.68
CA GLU A 647 12.90 8.20 19.06
C GLU A 647 12.11 8.34 17.74
N HIS A 648 12.11 7.29 16.90
CA HIS A 648 11.33 7.23 15.66
C HIS A 648 9.81 7.18 15.92
N ARG A 649 9.35 6.38 16.90
CA ARG A 649 7.93 6.36 17.31
C ARG A 649 7.45 7.73 17.75
N ASN A 650 8.22 8.41 18.62
CA ASN A 650 7.87 9.72 19.14
C ASN A 650 7.91 10.80 18.05
N TYR A 651 8.85 10.74 17.09
CA TYR A 651 8.85 11.62 15.92
C TYR A 651 7.58 11.45 15.07
N ILE A 652 7.18 10.22 14.76
CA ILE A 652 6.00 9.96 13.91
C ILE A 652 4.69 10.31 14.63
N LEU A 653 4.54 9.97 15.91
CA LEU A 653 3.38 10.38 16.71
C LEU A 653 3.33 11.90 16.87
N GLY A 654 4.49 12.55 17.03
CA GLY A 654 4.62 14.00 17.12
C GLY A 654 4.18 14.70 15.84
N LEU A 655 4.59 14.21 14.66
CA LEU A 655 4.15 14.70 13.36
C LEU A 655 2.61 14.64 13.24
N LEU A 656 2.01 13.49 13.57
CA LEU A 656 0.55 13.33 13.45
C LEU A 656 -0.22 14.15 14.49
N TYR A 657 0.29 14.27 15.72
CA TYR A 657 -0.28 15.14 16.75
C TYR A 657 -0.22 16.63 16.35
N PHE A 658 0.92 17.07 15.79
CA PHE A 658 1.13 18.42 15.29
C PHE A 658 0.09 18.80 14.23
N LEU A 659 -0.10 17.95 13.21
CA LEU A 659 -1.10 18.16 12.15
C LEU A 659 -2.52 18.30 12.71
N GLN A 660 -2.82 17.66 13.84
CA GLN A 660 -4.14 17.69 14.49
C GLN A 660 -4.33 18.87 15.45
N THR A 661 -3.27 19.53 15.93
CA THR A 661 -3.36 20.41 17.10
C THR A 661 -2.64 21.76 17.00
N ASP A 662 -1.56 21.90 16.21
CA ASP A 662 -0.73 23.12 16.24
C ASP A 662 -1.49 24.35 15.71
N LEU A 663 -1.68 25.35 16.57
CA LEU A 663 -2.50 26.54 16.26
C LEU A 663 -1.91 27.44 15.15
N ARG A 664 -0.66 27.21 14.73
CA ARG A 664 -0.08 27.86 13.54
C ARG A 664 -0.65 27.32 12.23
N LEU A 665 -1.27 26.13 12.24
CA LEU A 665 -1.98 25.54 11.11
C LEU A 665 -3.44 26.02 11.03
N PRO A 666 -4.00 26.21 9.81
CA PRO A 666 -5.39 26.58 9.62
C PRO A 666 -6.37 25.59 10.26
N ASN A 667 -7.56 26.06 10.63
CA ASN A 667 -8.48 25.28 11.45
C ASN A 667 -9.10 24.11 10.68
N GLU A 668 -9.47 24.34 9.44
CA GLU A 668 -9.92 23.37 8.45
C GLU A 668 -8.85 22.29 8.17
N PHE A 669 -7.57 22.68 8.12
CA PHE A 669 -6.44 21.76 7.97
C PHE A 669 -6.31 20.84 9.20
N ARG A 670 -6.33 21.40 10.40
CA ARG A 670 -6.35 20.61 11.66
C ARG A 670 -7.58 19.71 11.77
N VAL A 671 -8.76 20.21 11.41
CA VAL A 671 -9.99 19.42 11.43
C VAL A 671 -9.93 18.29 10.39
N ALA A 672 -9.35 18.50 9.21
CA ALA A 672 -9.10 17.42 8.25
C ALA A 672 -8.15 16.35 8.82
N ALA A 673 -7.11 16.75 9.57
CA ALA A 673 -6.18 15.82 10.22
C ALA A 673 -6.87 15.02 11.35
N GLN A 674 -7.75 15.66 12.13
CA GLN A 674 -8.53 15.03 13.21
C GLN A 674 -9.53 13.97 12.73
N HIS A 675 -9.79 13.86 11.42
CA HIS A 675 -10.55 12.75 10.86
C HIS A 675 -9.73 11.45 10.76
N TRP A 676 -8.41 11.51 10.93
CA TRP A 676 -7.49 10.37 10.86
C TRP A 676 -6.94 9.98 12.23
N GLY A 677 -6.49 8.74 12.35
CA GLY A 677 -5.87 8.19 13.55
C GLY A 677 -5.44 6.75 13.32
N LEU A 678 -4.84 6.13 14.33
CA LEU A 678 -4.41 4.73 14.27
C LEU A 678 -5.64 3.81 14.25
N ALA A 679 -5.54 2.67 13.56
CA ALA A 679 -6.58 1.66 13.54
C ALA A 679 -6.68 0.98 14.93
N ALA A 680 -7.81 1.19 15.63
CA ALA A 680 -8.00 0.76 17.01
C ALA A 680 -8.07 -0.78 17.18
N ASP A 681 -8.23 -1.52 16.08
CA ASP A 681 -8.31 -2.98 16.01
C ASP A 681 -7.03 -3.65 15.47
N GLU A 682 -5.94 -2.89 15.26
CA GLU A 682 -4.59 -3.39 14.99
C GLU A 682 -3.69 -3.17 16.23
N PHE A 683 -2.59 -3.93 16.33
CA PHE A 683 -1.51 -3.74 17.33
C PHE A 683 -2.00 -3.50 18.77
N LEU A 684 -2.95 -4.33 19.22
CA LEU A 684 -3.64 -4.20 20.50
C LEU A 684 -2.70 -4.29 21.72
N ASP A 685 -1.55 -4.94 21.55
CA ASP A 685 -0.48 -5.09 22.54
C ASP A 685 0.58 -3.97 22.50
N ASN A 686 0.48 -3.03 21.54
CA ASN A 686 1.46 -1.95 21.33
C ASN A 686 0.77 -0.59 21.03
N GLU A 687 -0.29 -0.26 21.78
CA GLU A 687 -0.99 1.04 21.71
C GLU A 687 -1.51 1.41 20.29
N ASN A 688 -1.98 0.42 19.51
CA ASN A 688 -2.38 0.57 18.10
C ASN A 688 -1.27 1.05 17.15
N PHE A 689 -0.01 1.06 17.60
CA PHE A 689 1.15 1.47 16.81
C PHE A 689 1.93 0.22 16.34
N PRO A 690 2.53 0.19 15.14
CA PRO A 690 3.25 -0.99 14.69
C PRO A 690 4.47 -1.31 15.58
N PRO A 691 4.73 -2.57 15.95
CA PRO A 691 5.80 -2.92 16.89
C PRO A 691 7.19 -2.92 16.26
N GLN A 692 7.29 -3.14 14.94
CA GLN A 692 8.55 -3.29 14.22
C GLN A 692 8.97 -1.98 13.54
N LEU A 693 10.18 -1.50 13.85
CA LEU A 693 10.82 -0.39 13.13
C LEU A 693 11.17 -0.85 11.71
N TYR A 694 10.87 -0.03 10.70
CA TYR A 694 11.18 -0.33 9.30
C TYR A 694 12.65 -0.02 9.01
N VAL A 695 13.50 -0.98 9.40
CA VAL A 695 14.92 -1.05 9.04
C VAL A 695 15.02 -1.35 7.55
N ARG A 696 15.21 -0.30 6.73
CA ARG A 696 15.36 -0.45 5.27
C ARG A 696 16.69 -1.10 4.91
N GLU A 697 17.73 -0.77 5.66
CA GLU A 697 19.11 -1.10 5.38
C GLU A 697 19.93 -1.02 6.67
N ALA A 698 20.73 -2.04 6.96
CA ALA A 698 21.62 -2.05 8.12
C ALA A 698 23.02 -2.52 7.71
N ARG A 699 23.43 -3.72 8.14
CA ARG A 699 24.61 -4.39 7.61
C ARG A 699 24.26 -5.04 6.28
N ARG A 700 25.21 -5.08 5.35
CA ARG A 700 25.20 -5.93 4.15
C ARG A 700 26.44 -6.83 4.24
N ILE A 701 26.29 -8.15 4.32
CA ILE A 701 27.46 -9.04 4.43
C ILE A 701 28.34 -8.96 3.18
N ILE A 702 29.62 -9.28 3.30
CA ILE A 702 30.46 -9.53 2.12
C ILE A 702 30.34 -11.02 1.80
N GLY A 703 29.55 -11.32 0.77
CA GLY A 703 29.29 -12.67 0.28
C GLY A 703 30.21 -13.09 -0.85
N GLU A 704 29.97 -14.29 -1.40
CA GLU A 704 30.69 -14.77 -2.60
C GLU A 704 30.29 -14.06 -3.90
N TYR A 705 29.24 -13.25 -3.84
CA TYR A 705 28.89 -12.27 -4.86
C TYR A 705 28.31 -11.02 -4.18
N ILE A 706 28.68 -9.83 -4.65
CA ILE A 706 28.08 -8.56 -4.24
C ILE A 706 27.13 -8.15 -5.37
N PHE A 707 25.84 -8.09 -5.08
CA PHE A 707 24.84 -7.62 -6.04
C PHE A 707 24.89 -6.09 -6.16
N THR A 708 24.88 -5.59 -7.39
CA THR A 708 25.11 -4.19 -7.74
C THR A 708 23.92 -3.55 -8.45
N GLU A 709 23.97 -2.24 -8.64
CA GLU A 709 23.15 -1.50 -9.61
C GLU A 709 23.18 -2.16 -11.00
N ASN A 710 24.35 -2.64 -11.43
CA ASN A 710 24.56 -3.24 -12.75
C ASN A 710 23.85 -4.59 -12.92
N ASP A 711 23.58 -5.31 -11.83
CA ASP A 711 22.74 -6.53 -11.83
C ASP A 711 21.24 -6.23 -12.01
N ALA A 712 20.81 -5.04 -11.59
CA ALA A 712 19.43 -4.56 -11.70
C ALA A 712 19.16 -3.80 -13.02
N ARG A 713 20.21 -3.39 -13.75
CA ARG A 713 20.13 -2.71 -15.05
C ARG A 713 20.06 -3.71 -16.22
N SER A 714 19.51 -3.25 -17.34
CA SER A 714 19.47 -4.01 -18.59
C SER A 714 20.84 -3.99 -19.29
N VAL A 715 21.34 -5.14 -19.77
CA VAL A 715 22.67 -5.26 -20.39
C VAL A 715 22.78 -4.47 -21.70
N PHE A 716 21.69 -4.37 -22.46
CA PHE A 716 21.54 -3.52 -23.65
C PHE A 716 20.07 -3.09 -23.75
N ALA A 717 19.77 -1.90 -24.27
CA ALA A 717 18.39 -1.41 -24.40
C ALA A 717 17.44 -2.47 -25.03
N GLY A 718 16.36 -2.80 -24.31
CA GLY A 718 15.39 -3.83 -24.73
C GLY A 718 15.79 -5.28 -24.38
N ARG A 719 16.90 -5.52 -23.69
CA ARG A 719 17.31 -6.84 -23.19
C ARG A 719 17.01 -7.02 -21.70
N ARG A 720 17.25 -8.23 -21.21
CA ARG A 720 17.17 -8.56 -19.79
C ARG A 720 18.40 -8.12 -18.99
N ALA A 721 18.27 -8.17 -17.68
CA ALA A 721 19.38 -8.03 -16.72
C ALA A 721 20.43 -9.17 -16.88
N PRO A 722 21.65 -9.01 -16.33
CA PRO A 722 22.65 -10.07 -16.27
C PRO A 722 22.09 -11.45 -15.87
N VAL A 723 22.59 -12.49 -16.54
CA VAL A 723 22.16 -13.87 -16.31
C VAL A 723 23.13 -14.54 -15.35
N HIS A 724 22.69 -14.76 -14.12
CA HIS A 724 23.39 -15.60 -13.15
C HIS A 724 22.92 -17.05 -13.23
N GLU A 725 23.85 -18.00 -13.44
CA GLU A 725 23.55 -19.44 -13.51
C GLU A 725 23.09 -20.02 -12.17
N ASP A 726 23.60 -19.47 -11.06
CA ASP A 726 23.20 -19.80 -9.69
C ASP A 726 22.02 -18.98 -9.16
N SER A 727 21.23 -18.35 -10.05
CA SER A 727 20.03 -17.60 -9.65
C SER A 727 19.04 -18.49 -8.88
N ILE A 728 18.55 -18.00 -7.76
CA ILE A 728 17.56 -18.69 -6.91
C ILE A 728 16.31 -17.85 -6.60
N ALA A 729 16.27 -16.59 -7.04
CA ALA A 729 15.12 -15.71 -6.91
C ALA A 729 15.16 -14.63 -8.00
N VAL A 730 14.04 -13.91 -8.16
CA VAL A 730 13.97 -12.68 -8.96
C VAL A 730 13.85 -11.47 -8.04
N ALA A 731 14.64 -10.44 -8.29
CA ALA A 731 14.40 -9.11 -7.73
C ALA A 731 13.53 -8.31 -8.71
N GLU A 732 12.37 -7.83 -8.23
CA GLU A 732 11.42 -7.11 -9.05
C GLU A 732 10.79 -5.93 -8.29
N TYR A 733 11.55 -4.85 -8.26
CA TYR A 733 11.07 -3.50 -8.03
C TYR A 733 12.08 -2.55 -8.69
N PRO A 734 11.77 -1.27 -8.89
CA PRO A 734 12.80 -0.28 -9.17
C PRO A 734 13.86 -0.21 -8.06
N ILE A 735 15.07 0.20 -8.40
CA ILE A 735 16.04 0.64 -7.40
C ILE A 735 15.39 1.81 -6.65
N ASP A 736 15.14 1.60 -5.36
CA ASP A 736 14.40 2.48 -4.46
C ASP A 736 15.27 2.82 -3.25
N SER A 737 15.53 4.11 -3.06
CA SER A 737 16.29 4.62 -1.92
C SER A 737 15.53 5.75 -1.25
N HIS A 738 15.43 5.64 0.07
CA HIS A 738 14.93 6.72 0.93
C HIS A 738 16.08 7.63 1.37
N ALA A 739 15.75 8.89 1.66
CA ALA A 739 16.74 9.93 1.97
C ALA A 739 17.74 9.49 3.04
N THR A 740 19.01 9.82 2.85
CA THR A 740 20.10 9.44 3.76
C THR A 740 20.45 10.62 4.68
N THR A 741 20.74 11.79 4.10
CA THR A 741 21.06 13.02 4.84
C THR A 741 19.80 13.86 5.12
N PRO A 742 19.64 14.44 6.33
CA PRO A 742 18.61 15.44 6.61
C PRO A 742 18.66 16.61 5.61
N ARG A 743 17.49 17.09 5.18
CA ARG A 743 17.38 18.14 4.15
C ARG A 743 17.95 19.48 4.62
N ASP A 744 18.58 20.20 3.70
CA ASP A 744 18.94 21.61 3.84
C ASP A 744 17.67 22.48 3.85
N PRO A 745 17.36 23.24 4.92
CA PRO A 745 16.19 24.13 4.97
C PRO A 745 16.19 25.21 3.88
N ASN A 746 17.36 25.55 3.31
CA ASN A 746 17.50 26.49 2.20
C ASN A 746 17.22 25.84 0.83
N LYS A 747 17.21 24.50 0.77
CA LYS A 747 16.93 23.69 -0.43
C LYS A 747 15.91 22.57 -0.09
N PRO A 748 14.73 22.91 0.43
CA PRO A 748 13.78 21.96 1.02
C PRO A 748 13.19 20.95 0.05
N TYR A 749 13.27 21.26 -1.25
CA TYR A 749 12.86 20.42 -2.39
C TYR A 749 13.94 19.42 -2.82
N LEU A 750 15.17 19.50 -2.29
CA LEU A 750 16.30 18.70 -2.76
C LEU A 750 16.64 17.63 -1.72
N HIS A 751 16.42 16.37 -2.09
CA HIS A 751 16.51 15.22 -1.18
C HIS A 751 17.78 14.42 -1.47
N GLU A 752 18.75 14.39 -0.53
CA GLU A 752 19.98 13.59 -0.65
C GLU A 752 19.71 12.12 -0.29
N GLY A 753 20.18 11.20 -1.12
CA GLY A 753 19.96 9.76 -1.00
C GLY A 753 18.55 9.28 -1.35
N PHE A 754 17.60 10.17 -1.64
CA PHE A 754 16.27 9.76 -2.12
C PHE A 754 16.27 9.61 -3.64
N PHE A 755 15.86 8.44 -4.15
CA PHE A 755 15.64 8.23 -5.58
C PHE A 755 14.83 6.96 -5.84
N TYR A 756 14.10 6.95 -6.96
CA TYR A 756 13.30 5.82 -7.43
C TYR A 756 13.53 5.70 -8.95
N LEU A 757 14.08 4.58 -9.41
CA LEU A 757 14.70 4.46 -10.75
C LEU A 757 14.01 3.44 -11.70
N PRO A 758 12.69 3.54 -11.95
CA PRO A 758 11.96 2.56 -12.78
C PRO A 758 12.41 2.54 -14.24
N GLN A 759 13.06 3.60 -14.72
CA GLN A 759 13.50 3.78 -16.10
C GLN A 759 14.76 2.99 -16.48
N ILE A 760 15.61 2.63 -15.51
CA ILE A 760 16.79 1.76 -15.72
C ILE A 760 16.60 0.34 -15.16
N THR A 761 15.72 0.18 -14.16
CA THR A 761 15.62 -1.06 -13.38
C THR A 761 14.69 -2.08 -14.01
N VAL A 762 15.25 -3.24 -14.37
CA VAL A 762 14.53 -4.37 -14.97
C VAL A 762 14.53 -5.60 -14.05
N PRO A 763 13.59 -6.55 -14.20
CA PRO A 763 13.51 -7.74 -13.33
C PRO A 763 14.79 -8.59 -13.42
N SER A 764 15.49 -8.78 -12.31
CA SER A 764 16.88 -9.26 -12.26
C SER A 764 17.03 -10.62 -11.57
N HIS A 765 18.11 -11.33 -11.89
CA HIS A 765 18.44 -12.64 -11.29
C HIS A 765 19.19 -12.42 -9.98
N VAL A 766 18.79 -13.11 -8.90
CA VAL A 766 19.48 -13.03 -7.61
C VAL A 766 20.33 -14.29 -7.41
N PRO A 767 21.67 -14.23 -7.60
CA PRO A 767 22.56 -15.38 -7.44
C PRO A 767 22.60 -15.87 -5.99
N TYR A 768 22.59 -17.19 -5.80
CA TYR A 768 22.69 -17.83 -4.48
C TYR A 768 23.86 -17.30 -3.64
N ARG A 769 24.98 -16.97 -4.29
CA ARG A 769 26.19 -16.41 -3.69
C ARG A 769 26.00 -15.12 -2.89
N VAL A 770 24.90 -14.37 -3.05
CA VAL A 770 24.62 -13.19 -2.19
C VAL A 770 24.30 -13.56 -0.74
N MET A 771 23.83 -14.79 -0.51
CA MET A 771 23.46 -15.32 0.81
C MET A 771 24.61 -16.05 1.52
N VAL A 772 25.72 -16.30 0.81
CA VAL A 772 26.83 -17.13 1.29
C VAL A 772 27.98 -16.22 1.75
N PRO A 773 28.29 -16.15 3.07
CA PRO A 773 29.43 -15.39 3.58
C PRO A 773 30.74 -15.74 2.87
N THR A 774 31.51 -14.73 2.45
CA THR A 774 32.72 -14.97 1.65
C THR A 774 33.76 -15.83 2.37
N GLY A 775 34.45 -16.68 1.61
CA GLY A 775 35.65 -17.39 2.08
C GLY A 775 36.93 -16.57 1.98
N ARG A 776 36.89 -15.40 1.31
CA ARG A 776 38.03 -14.49 1.09
C ARG A 776 37.59 -13.06 1.37
N GLY A 777 38.28 -12.35 2.26
CA GLY A 777 38.04 -10.91 2.42
C GLY A 777 38.19 -10.16 1.09
N THR A 778 37.39 -9.12 0.91
CA THR A 778 37.68 -8.05 -0.07
C THR A 778 39.06 -7.43 0.23
N GLY A 779 39.63 -6.71 -0.75
CA GLY A 779 40.98 -6.13 -0.62
C GLY A 779 41.14 -5.23 0.61
N ASP A 780 40.06 -4.57 1.04
CA ASP A 780 40.02 -3.76 2.25
C ASP A 780 39.95 -4.63 3.50
N GLU A 781 41.04 -4.61 4.27
CA GLU A 781 41.12 -5.10 5.65
C GLU A 781 40.54 -6.51 5.89
N GLY A 782 41.20 -7.53 5.34
CA GLY A 782 40.85 -8.96 5.48
C GLY A 782 40.85 -9.50 6.92
N ARG A 783 39.87 -9.09 7.73
CA ARG A 783 39.65 -9.46 9.14
C ARG A 783 38.57 -10.55 9.33
N GLY A 784 37.78 -10.83 8.29
CA GLY A 784 36.73 -11.85 8.31
C GLY A 784 37.24 -13.25 8.01
N LYS A 785 36.75 -14.26 8.73
CA LYS A 785 36.92 -15.68 8.37
C LYS A 785 35.66 -16.21 7.70
N ALA A 786 35.83 -17.17 6.79
CA ALA A 786 34.73 -17.98 6.26
C ALA A 786 33.83 -18.50 7.40
N VAL A 787 32.52 -18.55 7.14
CA VAL A 787 31.57 -19.32 7.95
C VAL A 787 30.81 -20.23 6.99
N ASP A 788 31.09 -21.53 7.04
CA ASP A 788 30.69 -22.46 5.98
C ASP A 788 29.31 -23.08 6.20
N ASN A 789 28.79 -23.07 7.44
CA ASN A 789 27.45 -23.55 7.76
C ASN A 789 26.46 -22.42 8.09
N LEU A 790 26.69 -21.20 7.58
CA LEU A 790 25.82 -20.04 7.74
C LEU A 790 25.30 -19.53 6.39
N LEU A 791 24.01 -19.24 6.31
CA LEU A 791 23.39 -18.45 5.24
C LEU A 791 22.78 -17.17 5.80
N VAL A 792 22.67 -16.14 4.96
CA VAL A 792 22.10 -14.83 5.33
C VAL A 792 21.01 -14.45 4.33
N CYS A 793 19.84 -14.06 4.80
CA CYS A 793 18.67 -13.81 3.94
C CYS A 793 18.17 -12.36 3.96
N GLY A 794 18.35 -11.63 5.06
CA GLY A 794 17.96 -10.22 5.18
C GLY A 794 19.11 -9.28 4.79
N ALA A 795 20.17 -9.28 5.60
CA ALA A 795 21.42 -8.53 5.44
C ALA A 795 22.34 -9.07 4.31
N VAL A 796 21.79 -9.42 3.15
CA VAL A 796 22.51 -10.05 2.02
C VAL A 796 23.61 -9.17 1.40
N SER A 797 24.49 -9.82 0.64
CA SER A 797 25.64 -9.20 0.00
C SER A 797 25.26 -8.38 -1.24
N ALA A 798 25.27 -7.06 -1.04
CA ALA A 798 24.99 -6.06 -2.07
C ALA A 798 25.68 -4.72 -1.77
N THR A 799 25.76 -3.87 -2.78
CA THR A 799 26.00 -2.43 -2.60
C THR A 799 24.73 -1.74 -2.10
N HIS A 800 24.82 -0.51 -1.58
CA HIS A 800 23.67 0.31 -1.20
C HIS A 800 22.63 0.44 -2.34
N ILE A 801 23.11 0.59 -3.58
CA ILE A 801 22.27 0.76 -4.77
C ILE A 801 21.62 -0.57 -5.19
N GLY A 802 22.41 -1.65 -5.26
CA GLY A 802 21.90 -3.00 -5.55
C GLY A 802 20.90 -3.50 -4.49
N PHE A 803 21.12 -3.15 -3.22
CA PHE A 803 20.24 -3.54 -2.11
C PHE A 803 18.83 -2.92 -2.25
N GLY A 804 18.71 -1.75 -2.89
CA GLY A 804 17.44 -1.03 -3.09
C GLY A 804 16.36 -1.82 -3.83
N THR A 805 16.71 -2.83 -4.63
CA THR A 805 15.72 -3.76 -5.24
C THR A 805 15.65 -5.13 -4.53
N LEU A 806 16.62 -5.48 -3.68
CA LEU A 806 16.65 -6.76 -2.94
C LEU A 806 15.89 -6.73 -1.62
N ARG A 807 15.81 -5.56 -0.97
CA ARG A 807 15.29 -5.37 0.41
C ARG A 807 13.78 -5.48 0.59
N LEU A 808 13.12 -6.37 -0.15
CA LEU A 808 11.66 -6.43 -0.28
C LEU A 808 11.12 -7.81 0.08
N GLU A 809 9.95 -7.82 0.73
CA GLU A 809 9.35 -8.99 1.34
C GLU A 809 9.14 -10.19 0.38
N PRO A 810 8.74 -10.02 -0.89
CA PRO A 810 8.64 -11.14 -1.85
C PRO A 810 10.01 -11.76 -2.18
N VAL A 811 11.04 -10.91 -2.32
CA VAL A 811 12.42 -11.33 -2.59
C VAL A 811 12.97 -12.05 -1.37
N TRP A 812 12.85 -11.43 -0.19
CA TRP A 812 13.24 -12.02 1.10
C TRP A 812 12.54 -13.37 1.37
N MET A 813 11.26 -13.55 1.05
CA MET A 813 10.62 -14.88 1.16
C MET A 813 11.21 -15.91 0.19
N ALA A 814 11.55 -15.52 -1.05
CA ALA A 814 12.21 -16.41 -2.01
C ALA A 814 13.65 -16.77 -1.58
N LEU A 815 14.41 -15.80 -1.06
CA LEU A 815 15.74 -16.03 -0.44
C LEU A 815 15.64 -16.94 0.78
N GLY A 816 14.65 -16.74 1.65
CA GLY A 816 14.36 -17.62 2.77
C GLY A 816 14.09 -19.06 2.32
N GLN A 817 13.15 -19.26 1.41
CA GLN A 817 12.83 -20.58 0.86
C GLN A 817 14.06 -21.24 0.19
N ALA A 818 14.90 -20.46 -0.51
CA ALA A 818 16.18 -20.90 -1.06
C ALA A 818 17.17 -21.34 0.03
N ALA A 819 17.34 -20.56 1.10
CA ALA A 819 18.24 -20.89 2.20
C ALA A 819 17.79 -22.15 2.96
N GLY A 820 16.49 -22.32 3.22
CA GLY A 820 15.96 -23.56 3.83
C GLY A 820 16.15 -24.80 2.93
N THR A 821 16.02 -24.64 1.62
CA THR A 821 16.26 -25.71 0.64
C THR A 821 17.75 -26.05 0.54
N ALA A 822 18.62 -25.04 0.55
CA ALA A 822 20.07 -25.22 0.52
C ALA A 822 20.60 -25.84 1.82
N ALA A 823 20.05 -25.47 2.98
CA ALA A 823 20.31 -26.13 4.25
C ALA A 823 19.93 -27.62 4.20
N HIS A 824 18.78 -27.97 3.60
CA HIS A 824 18.46 -29.38 3.37
C HIS A 824 19.52 -30.08 2.50
N LEU A 825 19.93 -29.49 1.38
CA LEU A 825 20.91 -30.13 0.48
C LEU A 825 22.28 -30.29 1.16
N ALA A 826 22.77 -29.26 1.87
CA ALA A 826 24.02 -29.31 2.61
C ALA A 826 24.05 -30.41 3.69
N LEU A 827 22.89 -30.77 4.25
CA LEU A 827 22.73 -31.86 5.20
C LEU A 827 22.48 -33.23 4.54
N THR A 828 21.84 -33.27 3.37
CA THR A 828 21.48 -34.50 2.65
C THR A 828 22.65 -35.07 1.83
N PHE A 829 23.57 -34.24 1.33
CA PHE A 829 24.73 -34.70 0.55
C PHE A 829 25.83 -35.42 1.35
N LEU A 830 25.70 -35.53 2.67
CA LEU A 830 26.63 -36.26 3.54
C LEU A 830 25.88 -37.33 4.35
N PRO A 831 26.40 -38.57 4.44
CA PRO A 831 25.81 -39.59 5.31
C PRO A 831 25.77 -39.12 6.76
N ARG A 832 24.58 -39.21 7.40
CA ARG A 832 24.36 -38.89 8.81
C ARG A 832 25.43 -39.60 9.67
N PRO A 833 26.22 -38.89 10.48
CA PRO A 833 27.22 -39.52 11.33
C PRO A 833 26.56 -40.38 12.41
N THR A 834 27.16 -41.53 12.71
CA THR A 834 26.76 -42.41 13.83
C THR A 834 27.24 -41.90 15.19
N THR A 835 28.01 -40.80 15.21
CA THR A 835 28.62 -40.20 16.41
C THR A 835 28.07 -38.79 16.66
N HIS A 836 28.12 -38.34 17.92
CA HIS A 836 27.52 -37.06 18.37
C HIS A 836 28.36 -35.81 18.09
N THR A 837 29.48 -35.93 17.36
CA THR A 837 30.31 -34.79 16.93
C THR A 837 29.74 -34.18 15.65
N PRO A 838 29.48 -32.86 15.58
CA PRO A 838 29.15 -32.19 14.33
C PRO A 838 30.26 -32.43 13.29
N ARG A 839 29.89 -32.94 12.11
CA ARG A 839 30.77 -32.92 10.94
C ARG A 839 30.75 -31.51 10.33
N PRO A 840 31.84 -31.05 9.69
CA PRO A 840 31.81 -29.81 8.93
C PRO A 840 30.72 -29.88 7.84
N VAL A 841 29.80 -28.93 7.86
CA VAL A 841 28.79 -28.72 6.81
C VAL A 841 29.21 -27.51 5.99
N SER A 842 29.02 -27.56 4.67
CA SER A 842 29.30 -26.43 3.78
C SER A 842 28.09 -26.13 2.91
N VAL A 843 27.46 -24.97 3.13
CA VAL A 843 26.43 -24.42 2.24
C VAL A 843 27.04 -23.93 0.92
N ARG A 844 28.34 -23.62 0.94
CA ARG A 844 29.17 -23.21 -0.20
C ARG A 844 29.26 -24.26 -1.31
N THR A 845 29.13 -25.54 -0.95
CA THR A 845 29.20 -26.68 -1.88
C THR A 845 27.84 -27.24 -2.30
N VAL A 846 26.74 -26.50 -2.09
CA VAL A 846 25.40 -26.93 -2.51
C VAL A 846 25.29 -26.88 -4.04
N PRO A 847 24.98 -27.99 -4.73
CA PRO A 847 24.89 -28.00 -6.19
C PRO A 847 23.65 -27.26 -6.67
N PHE A 848 23.86 -26.13 -7.34
CA PHE A 848 22.80 -25.18 -7.71
C PHE A 848 21.73 -25.80 -8.63
N ASP A 849 22.09 -26.76 -9.48
CA ASP A 849 21.12 -27.51 -10.31
C ASP A 849 20.02 -28.17 -9.46
N GLN A 850 20.41 -28.83 -8.36
CA GLN A 850 19.48 -29.55 -7.47
C GLN A 850 18.74 -28.58 -6.54
N LEU A 851 19.38 -27.49 -6.14
CA LEU A 851 18.72 -26.39 -5.40
C LEU A 851 17.60 -25.79 -6.24
N GLN A 852 17.90 -25.37 -7.47
CA GLN A 852 16.91 -24.88 -8.43
C GLN A 852 15.82 -25.91 -8.69
N ARG A 853 16.15 -27.19 -8.89
CA ARG A 853 15.17 -28.28 -9.07
C ARG A 853 14.16 -28.36 -7.92
N LEU A 854 14.62 -28.30 -6.67
CA LEU A 854 13.74 -28.34 -5.50
C LEU A 854 12.92 -27.05 -5.33
N LEU A 855 13.47 -25.89 -5.69
CA LEU A 855 12.75 -24.62 -5.65
C LEU A 855 11.64 -24.56 -6.72
N LEU A 856 11.95 -24.99 -7.94
CA LEU A 856 11.02 -25.03 -9.07
C LEU A 856 9.87 -26.01 -8.86
N LYS A 857 10.15 -27.19 -8.29
CA LYS A 857 9.11 -28.14 -7.84
C LYS A 857 8.16 -27.57 -6.79
N HIS A 858 8.64 -26.64 -5.97
CA HIS A 858 7.82 -25.90 -5.01
C HIS A 858 7.29 -24.57 -5.58
N GLY A 859 7.33 -24.37 -6.90
CA GLY A 859 6.72 -23.24 -7.60
C GLY A 859 7.42 -21.89 -7.39
N GLN A 860 8.69 -21.87 -6.98
CA GLN A 860 9.48 -20.65 -6.85
C GLN A 860 9.96 -20.15 -8.23
N VAL A 861 9.94 -18.84 -8.43
CA VAL A 861 10.42 -18.17 -9.65
C VAL A 861 11.89 -17.77 -9.47
N ILE A 862 12.76 -18.15 -10.42
CA ILE A 862 14.21 -17.87 -10.40
C ILE A 862 14.69 -17.02 -11.59
N ALA A 863 13.84 -16.86 -12.60
CA ALA A 863 13.97 -15.99 -13.76
C ALA A 863 12.60 -15.40 -14.13
N PHE A 864 12.56 -14.11 -14.51
CA PHE A 864 11.31 -13.44 -14.88
C PHE A 864 10.95 -13.63 -16.36
N PHE A 865 9.66 -13.77 -16.64
CA PHE A 865 9.06 -13.69 -17.98
C PHE A 865 7.64 -13.09 -17.90
N HIS A 866 7.20 -12.40 -18.94
CA HIS A 866 5.84 -11.86 -19.03
C HIS A 866 4.78 -12.96 -19.29
N ASP A 867 5.15 -13.95 -20.11
CA ASP A 867 4.33 -15.07 -20.59
C ASP A 867 4.70 -16.41 -19.93
N LEU A 868 5.09 -16.35 -18.66
CA LEU A 868 5.58 -17.50 -17.89
C LEU A 868 4.56 -18.66 -17.83
N PRO A 869 4.95 -19.92 -18.12
CA PRO A 869 4.07 -21.08 -17.98
C PRO A 869 3.55 -21.28 -16.55
N PRO A 870 2.41 -21.96 -16.34
CA PRO A 870 1.83 -22.15 -15.01
C PRO A 870 2.79 -22.87 -14.05
N ALA A 871 3.00 -22.29 -12.87
CA ALA A 871 3.86 -22.86 -11.83
C ALA A 871 3.37 -24.25 -11.39
N GLY A 872 4.31 -25.18 -11.18
CA GLY A 872 4.01 -26.60 -10.91
C GLY A 872 3.81 -27.46 -12.16
N THR A 873 3.96 -26.90 -13.37
CA THR A 873 4.14 -27.68 -14.60
C THR A 873 5.62 -27.98 -14.87
N GLU A 874 5.91 -29.09 -15.56
CA GLU A 874 7.28 -29.40 -15.99
C GLU A 874 7.80 -28.40 -17.04
N GLU A 875 6.92 -27.77 -17.83
CA GLU A 875 7.30 -26.69 -18.74
C GLU A 875 7.79 -25.44 -17.97
N PHE A 876 7.13 -25.09 -16.86
CA PHE A 876 7.62 -24.06 -15.94
C PHE A 876 9.00 -24.43 -15.36
N GLU A 877 9.19 -25.66 -14.87
CA GLU A 877 10.51 -26.10 -14.36
C GLU A 877 11.59 -25.96 -15.44
N ALA A 878 11.33 -26.49 -16.64
CA ALA A 878 12.29 -26.53 -17.74
C ALA A 878 12.65 -25.14 -18.28
N VAL A 879 11.65 -24.28 -18.51
CA VAL A 879 11.86 -22.90 -19.01
C VAL A 879 12.68 -22.10 -18.00
N GLN A 880 12.33 -22.15 -16.71
CA GLN A 880 13.09 -21.48 -15.65
C GLN A 880 14.54 -21.99 -15.56
N PHE A 881 14.73 -23.32 -15.64
CA PHE A 881 16.05 -23.95 -15.59
C PHE A 881 16.97 -23.50 -16.73
N PHE A 882 16.46 -23.36 -17.95
CA PHE A 882 17.25 -22.89 -19.08
C PHE A 882 17.39 -21.35 -19.16
N ALA A 883 16.45 -20.59 -18.57
CA ALA A 883 16.54 -19.13 -18.49
C ALA A 883 17.73 -18.65 -17.66
N VAL A 884 18.02 -19.28 -16.53
CA VAL A 884 19.22 -18.98 -15.73
C VAL A 884 20.51 -19.43 -16.41
N ARG A 885 20.43 -20.30 -17.43
CA ARG A 885 21.57 -20.79 -18.24
C ARG A 885 21.70 -20.09 -19.60
N GLY A 886 21.09 -18.91 -19.76
CA GLY A 886 21.31 -18.04 -20.92
C GLY A 886 20.63 -18.46 -22.24
N PHE A 887 19.62 -19.32 -22.18
CA PHE A 887 18.86 -19.75 -23.38
C PHE A 887 17.87 -18.68 -23.89
N PHE A 888 17.57 -17.67 -23.07
CA PHE A 888 16.64 -16.58 -23.37
C PHE A 888 17.32 -15.24 -23.10
N ASP A 889 17.28 -14.32 -24.07
CA ASP A 889 17.93 -13.01 -24.04
C ASP A 889 16.93 -11.83 -23.89
N THR A 890 15.64 -12.16 -23.74
CA THR A 890 14.52 -11.24 -23.47
C THR A 890 13.71 -11.70 -22.24
N TYR A 891 12.57 -11.05 -21.99
CA TYR A 891 11.56 -11.43 -21.00
C TYR A 891 10.33 -12.13 -21.61
N GLU A 892 10.47 -12.70 -22.81
CA GLU A 892 9.43 -13.51 -23.48
C GLU A 892 9.95 -14.93 -23.74
N VAL A 893 9.21 -15.94 -23.26
CA VAL A 893 9.49 -17.36 -23.52
C VAL A 893 9.02 -17.73 -24.93
N LYS A 894 7.81 -17.27 -25.27
CA LYS A 894 6.98 -17.70 -26.40
C LYS A 894 6.71 -19.21 -26.38
N ALA A 895 6.40 -19.75 -25.20
CA ALA A 895 6.35 -21.19 -24.92
C ALA A 895 5.47 -22.00 -25.91
N ASN A 896 4.33 -21.42 -26.31
CA ASN A 896 3.36 -22.03 -27.24
C ASN A 896 3.66 -21.78 -28.72
N GLU A 897 4.62 -20.93 -29.09
CA GLU A 897 4.96 -20.70 -30.50
C GLU A 897 5.72 -21.92 -31.07
N PRO A 898 5.36 -22.40 -32.29
CA PRO A 898 6.14 -23.41 -32.99
C PRO A 898 7.57 -22.93 -33.21
N LEU A 899 8.52 -23.81 -32.96
CA LEU A 899 9.93 -23.51 -33.10
C LEU A 899 10.33 -23.40 -34.58
N ASP A 900 11.07 -22.36 -34.95
CA ASP A 900 11.72 -22.26 -36.27
C ASP A 900 13.08 -22.98 -36.26
N GLU A 901 13.60 -23.32 -37.45
CA GLU A 901 14.88 -24.02 -37.60
C GLU A 901 16.07 -23.27 -36.96
N GLY A 902 16.10 -21.94 -37.04
CA GLY A 902 17.17 -21.11 -36.48
C GLY A 902 17.13 -21.06 -34.96
N ALA A 903 15.95 -20.91 -34.37
CA ALA A 903 15.76 -21.01 -32.92
C ALA A 903 16.07 -22.42 -32.40
N ALA A 904 15.65 -23.48 -33.11
CA ALA A 904 15.97 -24.86 -32.75
C ALA A 904 17.48 -25.11 -32.69
N LYS A 905 18.19 -24.75 -33.77
CA LYS A 905 19.66 -24.96 -33.83
C LYS A 905 20.39 -24.15 -32.77
N LYS A 906 19.97 -22.89 -32.51
CA LYS A 906 20.52 -22.09 -31.39
C LYS A 906 20.34 -22.75 -30.03
N ILE A 907 19.13 -23.25 -29.73
CA ILE A 907 18.84 -23.94 -28.45
C ILE A 907 19.63 -25.24 -28.32
N LEU A 908 19.75 -26.03 -29.39
CA LEU A 908 20.56 -27.26 -29.39
C LEU A 908 22.07 -26.99 -29.27
N HIS A 909 22.59 -25.91 -29.88
CA HIS A 909 23.97 -25.46 -29.65
C HIS A 909 24.20 -25.04 -28.19
N ARG A 910 23.31 -24.25 -27.59
CA ARG A 910 23.40 -23.88 -26.16
C ARG A 910 23.32 -25.10 -25.25
N PHE A 911 22.53 -26.11 -25.60
CA PHE A 911 22.52 -27.38 -24.86
C PHE A 911 23.85 -28.12 -25.00
N ALA A 912 24.41 -28.22 -26.21
CA ALA A 912 25.73 -28.82 -26.45
C ALA A 912 26.85 -28.15 -25.62
N GLU A 913 26.85 -26.82 -25.55
CA GLU A 913 27.76 -26.04 -24.68
C GLU A 913 27.58 -26.41 -23.20
N LEU A 914 26.34 -26.42 -22.72
CA LEU A 914 25.98 -26.70 -21.33
C LEU A 914 26.40 -28.12 -20.87
N ILE A 915 26.27 -29.13 -21.74
CA ILE A 915 26.79 -30.50 -21.49
C ILE A 915 28.23 -30.72 -21.98
N ARG A 916 28.96 -29.64 -22.31
CA ARG A 916 30.40 -29.61 -22.65
C ARG A 916 30.80 -30.49 -23.84
N LEU A 917 29.95 -30.57 -24.86
CA LEU A 917 30.23 -31.25 -26.12
C LEU A 917 31.05 -30.36 -27.09
N PRO A 918 31.91 -30.95 -27.94
CA PRO A 918 32.79 -30.20 -28.84
C PRO A 918 32.03 -29.53 -29.99
N LEU A 919 32.21 -28.22 -30.15
CA LEU A 919 31.58 -27.39 -31.19
C LEU A 919 32.47 -27.22 -32.44
N PRO A 920 31.89 -26.85 -33.61
CA PRO A 920 30.46 -26.71 -33.89
C PRO A 920 29.79 -28.02 -34.35
N TYR A 921 28.53 -28.24 -33.95
CA TYR A 921 27.73 -29.35 -34.45
C TYR A 921 27.05 -29.02 -35.79
N ALA A 922 27.21 -29.90 -36.78
CA ALA A 922 26.55 -29.76 -38.09
C ALA A 922 25.12 -30.34 -38.05
N PHE A 923 24.14 -29.51 -37.70
CA PHE A 923 22.72 -29.87 -37.82
C PHE A 923 22.23 -29.70 -39.27
N GLY A 924 21.82 -30.82 -39.91
CA GLY A 924 21.28 -30.82 -41.28
C GLY A 924 20.03 -29.95 -41.45
N THR A 925 19.65 -29.63 -42.69
CA THR A 925 18.47 -28.78 -42.97
C THR A 925 17.15 -29.49 -42.66
N ALA A 926 16.18 -28.77 -42.07
CA ALA A 926 14.82 -29.25 -41.85
C ALA A 926 13.78 -28.48 -42.70
N HIS A 927 12.49 -28.76 -42.47
CA HIS A 927 11.43 -27.86 -42.87
C HIS A 927 11.52 -26.52 -42.11
N LYS A 928 10.87 -25.47 -42.64
CA LYS A 928 10.85 -24.10 -42.07
C LYS A 928 10.46 -24.06 -40.58
N GLN A 929 9.67 -25.03 -40.13
CA GLN A 929 9.51 -25.39 -38.72
C GLN A 929 9.92 -26.87 -38.59
N PRO A 930 10.97 -27.22 -37.83
CA PRO A 930 11.38 -28.62 -37.63
C PRO A 930 10.29 -29.43 -36.92
N THR A 931 10.17 -30.68 -37.34
CA THR A 931 9.26 -31.68 -36.77
C THR A 931 9.83 -32.31 -35.50
N GLN A 932 9.01 -33.04 -34.74
CA GLN A 932 9.46 -33.88 -33.63
C GLN A 932 10.55 -34.88 -34.08
N SER A 933 10.46 -35.41 -35.30
CA SER A 933 11.47 -36.30 -35.88
C SER A 933 12.79 -35.59 -36.20
N ASP A 934 12.75 -34.33 -36.64
CA ASP A 934 13.96 -33.55 -36.91
C ASP A 934 14.74 -33.28 -35.62
N ILE A 935 14.04 -32.83 -34.57
CA ILE A 935 14.64 -32.57 -33.26
C ILE A 935 15.20 -33.86 -32.63
N LEU A 936 14.48 -34.99 -32.70
CA LEU A 936 15.01 -36.28 -32.24
C LEU A 936 16.25 -36.73 -33.02
N ARG A 937 16.26 -36.59 -34.36
CA ARG A 937 17.44 -36.94 -35.18
C ARG A 937 18.65 -36.06 -34.86
N TRP A 938 18.45 -34.76 -34.63
CA TRP A 938 19.51 -33.85 -34.22
C TRP A 938 20.04 -34.15 -32.81
N LEU A 939 19.17 -34.49 -31.86
CA LEU A 939 19.57 -34.94 -30.52
C LEU A 939 20.32 -36.28 -30.55
N ALA A 940 19.89 -37.22 -31.39
CA ALA A 940 20.54 -38.52 -31.59
C ALA A 940 21.96 -38.36 -32.16
N ALA A 941 22.12 -37.50 -33.17
CA ALA A 941 23.43 -37.14 -33.72
C ALA A 941 24.32 -36.40 -32.69
N LEU A 942 23.74 -35.50 -31.90
CA LEU A 942 24.45 -34.74 -30.86
C LEU A 942 25.02 -35.65 -29.76
N LEU A 943 24.20 -36.58 -29.27
CA LEU A 943 24.54 -37.50 -28.17
C LEU A 943 25.16 -38.84 -28.62
N LYS A 944 25.28 -39.06 -29.94
CA LYS A 944 25.84 -40.28 -30.57
C LYS A 944 25.11 -41.58 -30.17
N CYS A 945 23.78 -41.54 -30.12
CA CYS A 945 22.92 -42.65 -29.75
C CYS A 945 21.70 -42.77 -30.69
N SER A 946 20.80 -43.74 -30.49
CA SER A 946 19.64 -43.90 -31.39
C SER A 946 18.50 -42.92 -31.06
N THR A 947 17.61 -42.68 -32.04
CA THR A 947 16.39 -41.89 -31.83
C THR A 947 15.47 -42.52 -30.79
N ASP A 948 15.39 -43.85 -30.77
CA ASP A 948 14.48 -44.60 -29.92
C ASP A 948 14.99 -44.62 -28.48
N GLU A 949 16.32 -44.72 -28.30
CA GLU A 949 17.00 -44.57 -27.02
C GLU A 949 16.76 -43.18 -26.40
N ILE A 950 16.75 -42.13 -27.22
CA ILE A 950 16.36 -40.77 -26.77
C ILE A 950 14.87 -40.67 -26.50
N ALA A 951 13.99 -41.18 -27.36
CA ALA A 951 12.54 -41.10 -27.17
C ALA A 951 12.09 -41.82 -25.88
N GLN A 952 12.69 -42.98 -25.58
CA GLN A 952 12.49 -43.71 -24.32
C GLN A 952 13.05 -42.94 -23.12
N ARG A 953 14.27 -42.38 -23.21
CA ARG A 953 14.87 -41.54 -22.15
C ARG A 953 14.00 -40.32 -21.83
N ILE A 954 13.58 -39.57 -22.84
CA ILE A 954 12.72 -38.39 -22.70
C ILE A 954 11.29 -38.75 -22.30
N ARG A 955 10.84 -40.00 -22.47
CA ARG A 955 9.45 -40.44 -22.18
C ARG A 955 8.41 -39.62 -22.95
N ILE A 956 8.50 -39.63 -24.28
CA ILE A 956 7.58 -38.86 -25.14
C ILE A 956 6.24 -39.59 -25.28
N GLU A 957 5.33 -39.35 -24.32
CA GLU A 957 4.03 -40.04 -24.20
C GLU A 957 3.08 -39.86 -25.40
N ASN A 958 3.26 -38.79 -26.19
CA ASN A 958 2.42 -38.46 -27.34
C ASN A 958 3.30 -38.08 -28.56
N PHE A 959 4.27 -38.93 -28.90
CA PHE A 959 5.13 -38.69 -30.08
C PHE A 959 4.31 -38.66 -31.37
N ARG A 960 4.51 -37.61 -32.16
CA ARG A 960 3.86 -37.41 -33.48
C ARG A 960 4.94 -36.99 -34.47
N PRO A 961 5.42 -37.89 -35.34
CA PRO A 961 6.67 -37.70 -36.07
C PRO A 961 6.70 -36.42 -36.93
N ASP A 962 5.57 -36.08 -37.55
CA ASP A 962 5.43 -34.92 -38.45
C ASP A 962 4.89 -33.65 -37.77
N ALA A 963 4.56 -33.71 -36.47
CA ALA A 963 4.11 -32.54 -35.74
C ALA A 963 5.29 -31.58 -35.50
N THR A 964 5.01 -30.28 -35.48
CA THR A 964 5.99 -29.29 -35.00
C THR A 964 6.10 -29.34 -33.48
N LEU A 965 7.24 -28.88 -32.96
CA LEU A 965 7.54 -28.83 -31.53
C LEU A 965 7.58 -27.37 -31.09
N THR A 966 6.95 -27.02 -29.96
CA THR A 966 6.96 -25.64 -29.45
C THR A 966 8.24 -25.32 -28.69
N ARG A 967 8.49 -24.03 -28.46
CA ARG A 967 9.64 -23.54 -27.69
C ARG A 967 9.68 -24.11 -26.27
N GLY A 968 8.53 -24.19 -25.59
CA GLY A 968 8.41 -24.78 -24.25
C GLY A 968 8.58 -26.31 -24.25
N GLN A 969 8.02 -27.01 -25.24
CA GLN A 969 8.17 -28.46 -25.39
C GLN A 969 9.64 -28.89 -25.61
N VAL A 970 10.41 -28.12 -26.40
CA VAL A 970 11.88 -28.34 -26.51
C VAL A 970 12.57 -28.18 -25.16
N CYS A 971 12.18 -27.19 -24.35
CA CYS A 971 12.76 -27.03 -23.02
C CYS A 971 12.48 -28.26 -22.15
N VAL A 972 11.26 -28.79 -22.13
CA VAL A 972 10.92 -30.03 -21.40
C VAL A 972 11.78 -31.21 -21.86
N TRP A 973 11.94 -31.40 -23.17
CA TRP A 973 12.77 -32.49 -23.73
C TRP A 973 14.23 -32.39 -23.27
N LEU A 974 14.82 -31.19 -23.32
CA LEU A 974 16.19 -30.95 -22.88
C LEU A 974 16.36 -31.05 -21.36
N TYR A 975 15.36 -30.65 -20.58
CA TYR A 975 15.35 -30.74 -19.11
C TYR A 975 15.33 -32.20 -18.65
N ARG A 976 14.50 -33.04 -19.30
CA ARG A 976 14.50 -34.50 -19.09
C ARG A 976 15.84 -35.14 -19.48
N LEU A 977 16.45 -34.74 -20.60
CA LEU A 977 17.81 -35.21 -20.97
C LEU A 977 18.88 -34.82 -19.95
N TRP A 978 18.88 -33.58 -19.46
CA TRP A 978 19.85 -33.11 -18.47
C TRP A 978 19.89 -34.00 -17.23
N TRP A 979 18.70 -34.30 -16.67
CA TRP A 979 18.53 -35.18 -15.50
C TRP A 979 18.69 -36.69 -15.76
N LEU A 980 19.20 -37.07 -16.95
CA LEU A 980 19.59 -38.43 -17.30
C LEU A 980 21.07 -38.53 -17.69
N ILE A 981 21.72 -37.38 -17.93
CA ILE A 981 23.17 -37.23 -18.14
C ILE A 981 23.88 -36.93 -16.80
N ARG A 982 23.13 -36.51 -15.78
CA ARG A 982 23.56 -36.10 -14.44
C ARG A 982 22.94 -36.95 -13.33
#